data_AF-A0A225DD29-F1
#
_entry.id   AF-A0A225DD29-F1
#
_cell.length_a   1.000
_cell.length_b   1.000
_cell.length_c   1.000
_cell.angle_alpha   90.00
_cell.angle_beta   90.00
_cell.angle_gamma   90.00
#
_symmetry.space_group_name_H-M   'P 1'
#
loop_
_entity.id
_entity.type
_entity.pdbx_description
1 polymer ?
#
loop_
_entity_poly.entity_id
_entity_poly.type
_entity_poly.pdbx_seq_one_letter_code
_entity_poly.pdbx_strand_id
1 'polypeptide(L)'
;MRPFAHRFRPRVDELECRETPATLLLSQSFDTTTPPYTPTGWQSWSSNSAGGFMTTNLAAASGTTSIAALGTTATNEYTWAPTTEPADAGVSVAVKSDGPAPAGVLTRGQNLTTSSPSYLAAYVYSGTQKVTLVQVQNGVATTLASLSVPTEVFGPWVTVTLQPTGGTATVQIQRGDTGAYLNAQGQWQTAAANALQANVVSTTANGSVGIARGAGGQGMEFFDSFAVTAPPTQVIQESFDTTKTGSLPTGWAGWTNDGTAGFVAAPPAPPATAPSGPNALVAAGTSVTAARAWYATSQPADVQVSASVLTTTLIPAAVMARGANLNTATPTYYAVQIARGLNVQIVKVVNGVQTTLASINSNSYVSGVWINVTLTVIGNQLSAVVSRPDTGMWLSPTGDWLTTPEPALTATDTGITAGGFVGVSRGGRVDASPLAFDNFVARPASLITPPAVAVTSSEAVASVTGVNTFSATGGASAQRVEFWLDGSLQSASATLPTSWSVDTTNLTNGSHQLVVKAIDSAGDVGTATLNFTVNNPPSVALPARPTLPNKLPSISIAQLAYAGTPMTASTLSLIQNDVDLVIPNPTYLSAINAAAPTTPQLIYTNVSNLYGGLLTSWLSYAYANNISPESAFYHVSAPTPYSGSSPSSQPVNWFWEVYSGPASGAGTTTDLTSAAHGGATTGEPFGAAGSAMTIGYPEPFRELDVTLSKPASAGWQVTYQYPALGADGKTIVWKSLTLDTNNTNGLTQSGQITFDPPSDWVPTVLPGNSAALYYIRAVTTAGTAAQAPIAATLLGSDYTGANGGTSGTIPAFDYAADTNHDGYLDDAEYANRAPGDNARFVYQTRLFYPSYGSMRFVTDPSSPAVQAWAAAFSVQDLAANPLADGLFIDNASGSLPFSGTSVIESTVSYSQDSANLVAAVVRAVAPKIVITNTSGGGASSVPTAKVSTGVLEESFLRPMSATWAAVDDAANVVAQELGSDNPPPYVILDSSPGSFATTDPRLQEATLAYYYLLADPQKTMLMLYGGANPAADWSQTWIPAVTTNVGTPLGAMSVYATGQDPENPALTYQVFGRQYTNALVLYKPLSYTLGVGTGTLDNATATTINLGGNYRELNSDGTLGPIITSISLRNGEGAVLMKA
;
A
#
# COMPACT_ATOMS: atom_id res chain seq x y z
N MET A 1 54.92 18.40 1.73
CA MET A 1 54.62 17.37 0.71
C MET A 1 53.16 17.53 0.29
N ARG A 2 52.88 17.36 -1.00
CA ARG A 2 51.73 17.92 -1.74
C ARG A 2 50.35 17.38 -1.31
N PRO A 3 49.28 18.19 -1.40
CA PRO A 3 47.88 17.73 -1.39
C PRO A 3 47.35 17.50 -2.82
N PHE A 4 46.15 16.90 -2.90
CA PHE A 4 45.27 16.65 -4.06
C PHE A 4 45.33 15.28 -4.76
N ALA A 5 44.22 14.54 -4.64
CA ALA A 5 43.55 13.89 -5.77
C ALA A 5 42.06 13.69 -5.43
N HIS A 6 41.22 14.66 -5.81
CA HIS A 6 39.77 14.44 -5.91
C HIS A 6 39.51 13.49 -7.08
N ARG A 7 38.76 12.41 -6.82
CA ARG A 7 38.26 11.53 -7.88
C ARG A 7 37.24 12.29 -8.72
N PHE A 8 37.55 12.43 -10.00
CA PHE A 8 36.65 12.89 -11.06
C PHE A 8 35.42 11.96 -11.11
N ARG A 9 34.23 12.50 -10.85
CA ARG A 9 32.96 11.87 -11.21
C ARG A 9 32.42 12.62 -12.43
N PRO A 10 32.28 11.99 -13.61
CA PRO A 10 31.60 12.64 -14.71
C PRO A 10 30.14 12.87 -14.30
N ARG A 11 29.72 14.13 -14.29
CA ARG A 11 28.30 14.47 -14.42
C ARG A 11 27.94 14.21 -15.87
N VAL A 12 26.93 13.39 -16.10
CA VAL A 12 26.18 13.43 -17.35
C VAL A 12 25.21 14.59 -17.16
N ASP A 13 25.47 15.71 -17.82
CA ASP A 13 24.45 16.74 -17.95
C ASP A 13 23.33 16.18 -18.85
N GLU A 14 22.08 16.44 -18.48
CA GLU A 14 20.94 16.10 -19.32
C GLU A 14 21.04 16.89 -20.63
N LEU A 15 20.89 16.21 -21.76
CA LEU A 15 20.78 16.84 -23.06
C LEU A 15 19.60 17.82 -23.00
N GLU A 16 19.84 19.09 -23.29
CA GLU A 16 18.74 20.04 -23.46
C GLU A 16 17.90 19.65 -24.68
N CYS A 17 16.62 20.06 -24.79
CA CYS A 17 15.74 19.76 -25.94
C CYS A 17 16.34 20.08 -27.33
N ARG A 18 17.38 20.90 -27.39
CA ARG A 18 18.15 21.25 -28.59
C ARG A 18 19.20 20.21 -29.00
N GLU A 19 19.46 19.19 -28.19
CA GLU A 19 20.52 18.19 -28.37
C GLU A 19 20.00 16.76 -28.57
N THR A 20 18.68 16.57 -28.74
CA THR A 20 18.13 15.30 -29.23
C THR A 20 18.68 15.01 -30.64
N PRO A 21 19.41 13.92 -30.88
CA PRO A 21 19.88 13.58 -32.22
C PRO A 21 18.67 13.46 -33.14
N ALA A 22 18.64 14.21 -34.24
CA ALA A 22 17.56 14.09 -35.22
C ALA A 22 17.47 12.62 -35.69
N THR A 23 16.28 12.02 -35.58
CA THR A 23 16.08 10.63 -36.00
C THR A 23 16.41 10.50 -37.49
N LEU A 24 17.39 9.67 -37.82
CA LEU A 24 17.78 9.40 -39.20
C LEU A 24 16.72 8.51 -39.86
N LEU A 25 16.04 9.03 -40.88
CA LEU A 25 15.14 8.25 -41.73
C LEU A 25 15.93 7.36 -42.71
N LEU A 26 17.08 7.85 -43.15
CA LEU A 26 17.97 7.15 -44.08
C LEU A 26 19.41 7.63 -43.85
N SER A 27 20.38 6.73 -43.94
CA SER A 27 21.80 7.07 -43.97
C SER A 27 22.54 6.19 -44.96
N GLN A 28 23.50 6.78 -45.68
CA GLN A 28 24.32 6.11 -46.67
C GLN A 28 25.75 6.69 -46.64
N SER A 29 26.70 5.95 -46.09
CA SER A 29 28.14 6.32 -46.11
C SER A 29 28.84 5.96 -47.42
N PHE A 30 28.22 5.16 -48.29
CA PHE A 30 28.79 4.62 -49.54
C PHE A 30 29.92 3.58 -49.37
N ASP A 31 30.48 3.40 -48.17
CA ASP A 31 31.56 2.44 -47.90
C ASP A 31 31.24 0.98 -48.23
N THR A 32 29.97 0.57 -48.10
CA THR A 32 29.54 -0.80 -48.38
C THR A 32 29.27 -1.07 -49.86
N THR A 33 29.28 -0.03 -50.70
CA THR A 33 29.03 -0.14 -52.13
C THR A 33 30.36 -0.30 -52.87
N THR A 34 30.51 -1.39 -53.62
CA THR A 34 31.74 -1.65 -54.38
C THR A 34 31.92 -0.65 -55.53
N PRO A 35 33.05 0.07 -55.64
CA PRO A 35 33.36 0.88 -56.82
C PRO A 35 33.34 0.05 -58.11
N PRO A 36 32.75 0.52 -59.23
CA PRO A 36 32.21 1.86 -59.48
C PRO A 36 30.67 1.93 -59.44
N TYR A 37 29.98 1.17 -58.59
CA TYR A 37 28.51 1.08 -58.60
C TYR A 37 27.84 2.17 -57.75
N THR A 38 26.58 2.51 -58.06
CA THR A 38 25.71 3.26 -57.14
C THR A 38 25.15 2.32 -56.06
N PRO A 39 24.71 2.84 -54.89
CA PRO A 39 24.10 1.99 -53.88
C PRO A 39 22.87 1.26 -54.41
N THR A 40 22.63 0.05 -53.89
CA THR A 40 21.53 -0.81 -54.35
C THR A 40 20.19 -0.07 -54.30
N GLY A 41 19.43 -0.09 -55.40
CA GLY A 41 18.11 0.52 -55.51
C GLY A 41 18.10 2.02 -55.81
N TRP A 42 19.25 2.71 -55.78
CA TRP A 42 19.32 4.11 -56.18
C TRP A 42 19.09 4.26 -57.68
N GLN A 43 18.39 5.33 -58.05
CA GLN A 43 18.12 5.71 -59.44
C GLN A 43 18.93 6.95 -59.80
N SER A 44 19.24 7.13 -61.08
CA SER A 44 20.00 8.29 -61.57
C SER A 44 19.42 8.80 -62.89
N TRP A 45 19.63 10.09 -63.16
CA TRP A 45 19.27 10.73 -64.42
C TRP A 45 20.32 11.78 -64.80
N SER A 46 20.58 11.94 -66.10
CA SER A 46 21.45 13.00 -66.63
C SER A 46 20.88 13.62 -67.91
N SER A 47 21.08 14.93 -68.07
CA SER A 47 20.44 15.72 -69.14
C SER A 47 20.93 15.42 -70.56
N ASN A 48 22.03 14.68 -70.72
CA ASN A 48 22.59 14.29 -72.02
C ASN A 48 22.92 12.80 -72.13
N SER A 49 22.48 11.98 -71.17
CA SER A 49 22.76 10.53 -71.09
C SER A 49 24.26 10.15 -71.03
N ALA A 50 25.17 11.11 -70.84
CA ALA A 50 26.62 10.89 -70.76
C ALA A 50 27.21 11.20 -69.37
N GLY A 51 26.41 11.76 -68.46
CA GLY A 51 26.76 11.96 -67.05
C GLY A 51 26.24 10.83 -66.15
N GLY A 52 26.92 10.59 -65.02
CA GLY A 52 26.58 9.54 -64.06
C GLY A 52 27.33 9.66 -62.74
N PHE A 53 26.76 9.02 -61.71
CA PHE A 53 27.36 8.88 -60.38
C PHE A 53 28.01 7.50 -60.23
N MET A 54 29.19 7.44 -59.62
CA MET A 54 29.87 6.19 -59.31
C MET A 54 30.62 6.26 -58.00
N THR A 55 30.66 5.15 -57.25
CA THR A 55 31.50 5.07 -56.05
C THR A 55 32.98 5.00 -56.39
N THR A 56 33.84 5.57 -55.53
CA THR A 56 35.27 5.73 -55.77
C THR A 56 36.07 5.85 -54.47
N ASN A 57 37.35 5.48 -54.53
CA ASN A 57 38.30 5.57 -53.40
C ASN A 57 39.23 6.80 -53.53
N LEU A 58 38.92 7.74 -54.43
CA LEU A 58 39.79 8.90 -54.70
C LEU A 58 39.70 9.99 -53.62
N ALA A 59 38.57 10.10 -52.93
CA ALA A 59 38.38 10.96 -51.77
C ALA A 59 37.25 10.37 -50.93
N ALA A 60 37.32 10.47 -49.60
CA ALA A 60 36.23 10.12 -48.69
C ALA A 60 36.22 11.10 -47.51
N ALA A 61 35.04 11.50 -47.06
CA ALA A 61 34.81 12.26 -45.84
C ALA A 61 34.75 11.32 -44.63
N SER A 62 34.24 10.11 -44.84
CA SER A 62 34.15 9.04 -43.85
C SER A 62 34.57 7.72 -44.49
N GLY A 63 35.16 6.81 -43.70
CA GLY A 63 35.56 5.50 -44.21
C GLY A 63 36.60 5.55 -45.35
N THR A 64 36.36 4.79 -46.41
CA THR A 64 37.29 4.60 -47.54
C THR A 64 36.69 4.88 -48.92
N THR A 65 35.37 4.94 -49.03
CA THR A 65 34.68 5.06 -50.32
C THR A 65 33.65 6.19 -50.29
N SER A 66 33.66 7.07 -51.28
CA SER A 66 32.62 8.08 -51.51
C SER A 66 31.91 7.86 -52.85
N ILE A 67 30.90 8.66 -53.17
CA ILE A 67 30.30 8.71 -54.50
C ILE A 67 30.71 9.97 -55.25
N ALA A 68 31.14 9.83 -56.50
CA ALA A 68 31.58 10.94 -57.35
C ALA A 68 30.66 11.13 -58.55
N ALA A 69 30.47 12.38 -58.94
CA ALA A 69 29.80 12.77 -60.18
C ALA A 69 30.84 13.14 -61.26
N LEU A 70 30.69 12.57 -62.47
CA LEU A 70 31.68 12.65 -63.56
C LEU A 70 31.33 13.64 -64.69
N GLY A 71 30.29 14.47 -64.53
CA GLY A 71 29.69 15.22 -65.63
C GLY A 71 30.62 16.21 -66.37
N THR A 72 30.25 16.54 -67.61
CA THR A 72 30.92 17.51 -68.51
C THR A 72 30.37 18.95 -68.34
N THR A 73 30.90 19.91 -69.12
CA THR A 73 30.70 21.37 -68.99
C THR A 73 29.25 21.91 -69.01
N ALA A 74 28.22 21.07 -69.26
CA ALA A 74 26.82 21.50 -69.37
C ALA A 74 25.78 20.43 -68.94
N THR A 75 26.14 19.54 -68.02
CA THR A 75 25.26 18.44 -67.59
C THR A 75 24.60 18.69 -66.24
N ASN A 76 23.27 18.59 -66.19
CA ASN A 76 22.54 18.41 -64.94
C ASN A 76 22.39 16.92 -64.69
N GLU A 77 22.76 16.48 -63.50
CA GLU A 77 22.66 15.07 -63.10
C GLU A 77 22.27 14.96 -61.62
N TYR A 78 21.48 13.96 -61.31
CA TYR A 78 21.10 13.68 -59.93
C TYR A 78 20.88 12.18 -59.74
N THR A 79 21.11 11.71 -58.52
CA THR A 79 20.82 10.34 -58.09
C THR A 79 20.13 10.37 -56.74
N TRP A 80 19.12 9.50 -56.56
CA TRP A 80 18.23 9.53 -55.40
C TRP A 80 17.94 8.14 -54.86
N ALA A 81 17.60 8.11 -53.58
CA ALA A 81 17.24 6.89 -52.86
C ALA A 81 15.91 6.29 -53.36
N PRO A 82 15.70 4.98 -53.22
CA PRO A 82 14.49 4.30 -53.72
C PRO A 82 13.20 4.66 -52.95
N THR A 83 13.33 5.23 -51.74
CA THR A 83 12.20 5.56 -50.86
C THR A 83 11.76 7.00 -51.00
N THR A 84 10.45 7.22 -50.90
CA THR A 84 9.85 8.55 -50.84
C THR A 84 9.84 9.04 -49.39
N GLU A 85 10.39 10.22 -49.14
CA GLU A 85 10.52 10.78 -47.79
C GLU A 85 9.47 11.88 -47.51
N PRO A 86 9.16 12.18 -46.24
CA PRO A 86 8.26 13.28 -45.87
C PRO A 86 8.66 14.61 -46.52
N ALA A 87 7.67 15.42 -46.89
CA ALA A 87 7.92 16.71 -47.56
C ALA A 87 8.82 17.67 -46.78
N ASP A 88 8.86 17.55 -45.44
CA ASP A 88 9.66 18.37 -44.53
C ASP A 88 10.86 17.61 -43.94
N ALA A 89 11.27 16.49 -44.54
CA ALA A 89 12.48 15.78 -44.14
C ALA A 89 13.73 16.62 -44.48
N GLY A 90 14.65 16.70 -43.52
CA GLY A 90 15.96 17.33 -43.73
C GLY A 90 16.87 16.40 -44.52
N VAL A 91 17.68 16.95 -45.42
CA VAL A 91 18.63 16.17 -46.23
C VAL A 91 20.01 16.78 -46.09
N SER A 92 21.00 15.96 -45.79
CA SER A 92 22.39 16.37 -45.65
C SER A 92 23.35 15.47 -46.42
N VAL A 93 24.44 16.05 -46.91
CA VAL A 93 25.55 15.31 -47.51
C VAL A 93 26.85 16.07 -47.30
N ALA A 94 27.95 15.35 -47.07
CA ALA A 94 29.28 15.93 -47.19
C ALA A 94 29.62 16.10 -48.68
N VAL A 95 29.98 17.31 -49.08
CA VAL A 95 30.38 17.67 -50.44
C VAL A 95 31.84 18.09 -50.40
N LYS A 96 32.65 17.53 -51.30
CA LYS A 96 33.96 18.07 -51.64
C LYS A 96 33.96 18.44 -53.11
N SER A 97 34.01 19.74 -53.36
CA SER A 97 33.96 20.29 -54.70
C SER A 97 35.35 20.69 -55.17
N ASP A 98 35.92 19.85 -56.05
CA ASP A 98 37.23 20.06 -56.68
C ASP A 98 37.10 20.62 -58.12
N GLY A 99 35.88 20.68 -58.69
CA GLY A 99 35.57 21.20 -60.02
C GLY A 99 34.59 22.39 -59.98
N PRO A 100 34.48 23.22 -61.03
CA PRO A 100 33.72 24.48 -61.03
C PRO A 100 32.19 24.30 -61.11
N ALA A 101 31.66 23.08 -60.99
CA ALA A 101 30.24 22.79 -61.11
C ALA A 101 29.53 22.84 -59.74
N PRO A 102 28.23 23.22 -59.68
CA PRO A 102 27.49 23.19 -58.43
C PRO A 102 27.16 21.77 -57.98
N ALA A 103 27.37 21.48 -56.70
CA ALA A 103 27.11 20.18 -56.08
C ALA A 103 26.37 20.33 -54.75
N GLY A 104 25.42 19.44 -54.46
CA GLY A 104 24.76 19.37 -53.17
C GLY A 104 23.60 18.38 -53.10
N VAL A 105 22.58 18.71 -52.31
CA VAL A 105 21.43 17.83 -52.01
C VAL A 105 20.16 18.26 -52.72
N LEU A 106 19.25 17.32 -52.95
CA LEU A 106 17.88 17.56 -53.41
C LEU A 106 16.85 16.91 -52.48
N THR A 107 15.68 17.53 -52.37
CA THR A 107 14.51 17.04 -51.62
C THR A 107 13.20 17.39 -52.35
N ARG A 108 12.08 16.80 -51.91
CA ARG A 108 10.75 16.91 -52.54
C ARG A 108 10.74 16.50 -54.02
N GLY A 109 11.59 15.55 -54.41
CA GLY A 109 11.77 15.13 -55.79
C GLY A 109 10.54 14.45 -56.40
N GLN A 110 10.09 14.98 -57.53
CA GLN A 110 8.97 14.46 -58.33
C GLN A 110 9.36 14.40 -59.80
N ASN A 111 8.87 13.37 -60.51
CA ASN A 111 9.12 13.17 -61.96
C ASN A 111 10.60 13.22 -62.35
N LEU A 112 11.49 12.79 -61.44
CA LEU A 112 12.95 12.91 -61.58
C LEU A 112 13.50 12.17 -62.82
N THR A 113 12.84 11.12 -63.28
CA THR A 113 13.22 10.37 -64.49
C THR A 113 12.84 11.05 -65.81
N THR A 114 12.16 12.20 -65.77
CA THR A 114 11.63 12.89 -66.95
C THR A 114 12.40 14.17 -67.26
N SER A 115 12.16 14.79 -68.42
CA SER A 115 12.70 16.11 -68.77
C SER A 115 12.02 17.28 -68.05
N SER A 116 11.01 17.02 -67.20
CA SER A 116 10.24 18.03 -66.47
C SER A 116 10.18 17.75 -64.96
N PRO A 117 11.33 17.61 -64.27
CA PRO A 117 11.37 17.30 -62.85
C PRO A 117 10.89 18.49 -61.99
N SER A 118 10.45 18.21 -60.77
CA SER A 118 10.24 19.23 -59.73
C SER A 118 10.94 18.82 -58.43
N TYR A 119 11.72 19.72 -57.82
CA TYR A 119 12.45 19.48 -56.57
C TYR A 119 12.98 20.78 -55.95
N LEU A 120 13.42 20.71 -54.69
CA LEU A 120 14.27 21.72 -54.05
C LEU A 120 15.69 21.21 -53.99
N ALA A 121 16.66 22.09 -54.18
CA ALA A 121 18.08 21.76 -54.06
C ALA A 121 18.87 22.86 -53.35
N ALA A 122 19.86 22.45 -52.58
CA ALA A 122 20.89 23.33 -52.02
C ALA A 122 22.22 22.99 -52.68
N TYR A 123 22.86 23.99 -53.28
CA TYR A 123 24.10 23.82 -54.04
C TYR A 123 25.22 24.66 -53.45
N VAL A 124 26.43 24.11 -53.53
CA VAL A 124 27.70 24.82 -53.29
C VAL A 124 28.44 24.94 -54.62
N TYR A 125 28.95 26.14 -54.92
CA TYR A 125 29.63 26.49 -56.18
C TYR A 125 31.09 26.87 -55.91
N SER A 126 32.03 26.01 -56.26
CA SER A 126 33.47 26.32 -56.14
C SER A 126 33.97 27.36 -57.15
N GLY A 127 33.49 27.29 -58.39
CA GLY A 127 33.95 28.19 -59.46
C GLY A 127 33.52 29.65 -59.31
N THR A 128 32.40 29.91 -58.60
CA THR A 128 31.87 31.27 -58.36
C THR A 128 31.78 31.67 -56.90
N GLN A 129 32.23 30.79 -55.98
CA GLN A 129 32.24 30.99 -54.53
C GLN A 129 30.88 31.36 -53.96
N LYS A 130 29.87 30.50 -54.19
CA LYS A 130 28.50 30.75 -53.73
C LYS A 130 27.86 29.51 -53.12
N VAL A 131 26.88 29.76 -52.25
CA VAL A 131 25.87 28.78 -51.84
C VAL A 131 24.53 29.27 -52.38
N THR A 132 23.72 28.38 -52.94
CA THR A 132 22.36 28.72 -53.40
C THR A 132 21.32 27.74 -52.92
N LEU A 133 20.10 28.25 -52.75
CA LEU A 133 18.88 27.48 -52.61
C LEU A 133 18.09 27.65 -53.89
N VAL A 134 17.81 26.54 -54.58
CA VAL A 134 17.17 26.50 -55.90
C VAL A 134 15.90 25.68 -55.81
N GLN A 135 14.86 26.17 -56.48
CA GLN A 135 13.63 25.43 -56.72
C GLN A 135 13.52 25.13 -58.21
N VAL A 136 13.31 23.86 -58.55
CA VAL A 136 13.01 23.42 -59.92
C VAL A 136 11.55 23.03 -59.99
N GLN A 137 10.82 23.57 -60.96
CA GLN A 137 9.41 23.24 -61.21
C GLN A 137 9.22 22.94 -62.70
N ASN A 138 8.71 21.75 -62.99
CA ASN A 138 8.47 21.27 -64.36
C ASN A 138 9.69 21.47 -65.29
N GLY A 139 10.90 21.28 -64.76
CA GLY A 139 12.17 21.47 -65.48
C GLY A 139 12.72 22.89 -65.52
N VAL A 140 12.03 23.89 -64.96
CA VAL A 140 12.50 25.28 -64.88
C VAL A 140 13.12 25.56 -63.52
N ALA A 141 14.38 25.98 -63.48
CA ALA A 141 15.11 26.29 -62.25
C ALA A 141 15.04 27.78 -61.88
N THR A 142 14.71 28.06 -60.62
CA THR A 142 14.66 29.40 -60.02
C THR A 142 15.52 29.42 -58.76
N THR A 143 16.48 30.35 -58.68
CA THR A 143 17.26 30.56 -57.45
C THR A 143 16.42 31.36 -56.45
N LEU A 144 16.12 30.77 -55.30
CA LEU A 144 15.33 31.39 -54.23
C LEU A 144 16.17 32.26 -53.30
N ALA A 145 17.41 31.83 -53.02
CA ALA A 145 18.37 32.60 -52.24
C ALA A 145 19.81 32.26 -52.65
N SER A 146 20.72 33.21 -52.52
CA SER A 146 22.14 33.04 -52.83
C SER A 146 23.00 33.84 -51.86
N LEU A 147 24.13 33.25 -51.45
CA LEU A 147 25.13 33.87 -50.58
C LEU A 147 26.51 33.68 -51.21
N SER A 148 27.26 34.77 -51.36
CA SER A 148 28.67 34.72 -51.73
C SER A 148 29.51 34.37 -50.51
N VAL A 149 30.49 33.47 -50.66
CA VAL A 149 31.31 32.96 -49.56
C VAL A 149 32.79 33.31 -49.73
N PRO A 150 33.54 33.58 -48.64
CA PRO A 150 34.99 33.75 -48.70
C PRO A 150 35.72 32.50 -49.22
N THR A 151 36.96 32.64 -49.70
CA THR A 151 37.78 31.60 -50.36
C THR A 151 37.96 30.27 -49.62
N GLU A 152 37.66 30.16 -48.33
CA GLU A 152 37.97 29.02 -47.46
C GLU A 152 36.93 27.88 -47.46
N VAL A 153 35.97 27.86 -48.39
CA VAL A 153 34.96 26.79 -48.52
C VAL A 153 35.42 25.65 -49.45
N PHE A 154 36.54 25.81 -50.18
CA PHE A 154 36.91 24.94 -51.30
C PHE A 154 38.23 24.21 -51.07
N GLY A 155 38.23 22.88 -51.25
CA GLY A 155 39.32 21.97 -50.87
C GLY A 155 38.95 21.01 -49.71
N PRO A 156 38.44 21.49 -48.56
CA PRO A 156 37.95 20.63 -47.49
C PRO A 156 36.51 20.15 -47.76
N TRP A 157 36.10 19.08 -47.07
CA TRP A 157 34.72 18.62 -47.06
C TRP A 157 33.81 19.62 -46.34
N VAL A 158 32.64 19.90 -46.91
CA VAL A 158 31.58 20.69 -46.27
C VAL A 158 30.28 19.90 -46.24
N THR A 159 29.64 19.82 -45.09
CA THR A 159 28.31 19.25 -44.96
C THR A 159 27.27 20.29 -45.39
N VAL A 160 26.48 19.95 -46.40
CA VAL A 160 25.38 20.76 -46.93
C VAL A 160 24.09 20.16 -46.41
N THR A 161 23.36 20.91 -45.58
CA THR A 161 22.06 20.49 -45.05
C THR A 161 20.95 21.39 -45.60
N LEU A 162 19.94 20.78 -46.22
CA LEU A 162 18.72 21.43 -46.70
C LEU A 162 17.54 20.96 -45.83
N GLN A 163 16.89 21.90 -45.15
CA GLN A 163 15.74 21.62 -44.29
C GLN A 163 14.49 22.37 -44.80
N PRO A 164 13.58 21.70 -45.51
CA PRO A 164 12.25 22.23 -45.80
C PRO A 164 11.37 22.22 -44.53
N THR A 165 10.52 23.23 -44.37
CA THR A 165 9.50 23.31 -43.32
C THR A 165 8.29 24.06 -43.88
N GLY A 166 7.25 23.33 -44.25
CA GLY A 166 6.07 23.87 -44.92
C GLY A 166 6.42 24.71 -46.15
N GLY A 167 6.05 25.99 -46.12
CA GLY A 167 6.32 26.96 -47.19
C GLY A 167 7.70 27.62 -47.16
N THR A 168 8.65 27.13 -46.35
CA THR A 168 10.00 27.69 -46.23
C THR A 168 11.07 26.61 -46.35
N ALA A 169 12.30 27.00 -46.66
CA ALA A 169 13.46 26.11 -46.59
C ALA A 169 14.71 26.87 -46.08
N THR A 170 15.51 26.20 -45.25
CA THR A 170 16.81 26.69 -44.77
C THR A 170 17.95 25.84 -45.32
N VAL A 171 19.12 26.47 -45.48
CA VAL A 171 20.37 25.80 -45.85
C VAL A 171 21.41 26.07 -44.78
N GLN A 172 22.01 25.02 -44.24
CA GLN A 172 23.17 25.09 -43.36
C GLN A 172 24.39 24.53 -44.07
N ILE A 173 25.54 25.17 -43.87
CA ILE A 173 26.83 24.71 -44.37
C ILE A 173 27.76 24.59 -43.17
N GLN A 174 28.31 23.40 -42.96
CA GLN A 174 29.26 23.13 -41.89
C GLN A 174 30.58 22.61 -42.47
N ARG A 175 31.70 23.12 -41.98
CA ARG A 175 33.02 22.60 -42.34
C ARG A 175 33.30 21.26 -41.67
N GLY A 176 33.73 20.27 -42.45
CA GLY A 176 34.12 18.96 -41.93
C GLY A 176 35.42 18.96 -41.13
N ASP A 177 36.31 19.93 -41.36
CA ASP A 177 37.63 20.00 -40.69
C ASP A 177 37.59 20.78 -39.36
N THR A 178 36.78 21.83 -39.27
CA THR A 178 36.71 22.73 -38.11
C THR A 178 35.38 22.64 -37.35
N GLY A 179 34.35 22.03 -37.95
CA GLY A 179 33.00 22.01 -37.41
C GLY A 179 32.26 23.36 -37.47
N ALA A 180 32.87 24.42 -38.01
CA ALA A 180 32.29 25.75 -38.06
C ALA A 180 31.12 25.83 -39.05
N TYR A 181 30.09 26.62 -38.71
CA TYR A 181 28.90 26.89 -39.51
C TYR A 181 29.00 28.24 -40.23
N LEU A 182 28.52 28.29 -41.46
CA LEU A 182 28.40 29.51 -42.25
C LEU A 182 27.10 30.24 -41.90
N ASN A 183 27.19 31.48 -41.46
CA ASN A 183 26.02 32.32 -41.19
C ASN A 183 25.55 33.10 -42.42
N ALA A 184 24.37 33.71 -42.32
CA ALA A 184 23.74 34.48 -43.41
C ALA A 184 24.54 35.72 -43.86
N GLN A 185 25.55 36.15 -43.09
CA GLN A 185 26.46 37.25 -43.44
C GLN A 185 27.72 36.75 -44.20
N GLY A 186 27.84 35.45 -44.44
CA GLY A 186 29.00 34.85 -45.11
C GLY A 186 30.21 34.66 -44.20
N GLN A 187 30.01 34.60 -42.87
CA GLN A 187 31.07 34.41 -41.88
C GLN A 187 30.97 33.04 -41.20
N TRP A 188 32.12 32.45 -40.86
CA TRP A 188 32.23 31.19 -40.14
C TRP A 188 32.16 31.38 -38.63
N GLN A 189 31.40 30.54 -37.93
CA GLN A 189 31.25 30.58 -36.48
C GLN A 189 31.07 29.17 -35.89
N THR A 190 31.34 29.00 -34.60
CA THR A 190 31.21 27.70 -33.92
C THR A 190 29.76 27.35 -33.58
N ALA A 191 28.90 28.34 -33.35
CA ALA A 191 27.48 28.12 -33.11
C ALA A 191 26.74 27.79 -34.41
N ALA A 192 25.83 26.81 -34.36
CA ALA A 192 25.00 26.42 -35.50
C ALA A 192 24.27 27.63 -36.12
N ALA A 193 24.36 27.77 -37.45
CA ALA A 193 23.74 28.87 -38.18
C ALA A 193 23.26 28.45 -39.57
N ASN A 194 22.19 29.11 -40.02
CA ASN A 194 21.68 29.00 -41.38
C ASN A 194 22.43 29.98 -42.29
N ALA A 195 22.97 29.46 -43.39
CA ALA A 195 23.58 30.26 -44.45
C ALA A 195 22.51 30.92 -45.32
N LEU A 196 21.39 30.22 -45.59
CA LEU A 196 20.27 30.73 -46.38
C LEU A 196 18.93 30.36 -45.75
N GLN A 197 17.92 31.19 -46.00
CA GLN A 197 16.51 30.90 -45.75
C GLN A 197 15.66 31.56 -46.84
N ALA A 198 14.68 30.85 -47.40
CA ALA A 198 13.76 31.41 -48.38
C ALA A 198 12.35 30.79 -48.30
N ASN A 199 11.38 31.53 -48.82
CA ASN A 199 10.04 30.99 -49.08
C ASN A 199 10.05 30.09 -50.32
N VAL A 200 9.28 29.01 -50.25
CA VAL A 200 9.16 27.98 -51.27
C VAL A 200 7.74 27.96 -51.82
N VAL A 201 7.62 27.86 -53.14
CA VAL A 201 6.32 27.87 -53.86
C VAL A 201 5.97 26.49 -54.46
N SER A 202 6.81 25.48 -54.26
CA SER A 202 6.58 24.11 -54.72
C SER A 202 5.60 23.35 -53.81
N THR A 203 5.00 22.27 -54.32
CA THR A 203 4.07 21.42 -53.55
C THR A 203 4.77 20.79 -52.33
N THR A 204 4.10 20.75 -51.18
CA THR A 204 4.56 20.11 -49.94
C THR A 204 4.26 18.61 -49.95
N ALA A 205 4.47 17.95 -51.09
CA ALA A 205 4.24 16.52 -51.25
C ALA A 205 5.50 15.73 -50.86
N ASN A 206 5.30 14.56 -50.25
CA ASN A 206 6.38 13.59 -50.00
C ASN A 206 7.06 13.24 -51.34
N GLY A 207 8.39 13.20 -51.36
CA GLY A 207 9.15 13.07 -52.60
C GLY A 207 10.49 12.38 -52.41
N SER A 208 11.15 12.09 -53.53
CA SER A 208 12.50 11.50 -53.51
C SER A 208 13.54 12.49 -52.98
N VAL A 209 14.52 11.96 -52.27
CA VAL A 209 15.68 12.71 -51.75
C VAL A 209 16.97 12.14 -52.32
N GLY A 210 17.96 13.00 -52.55
CA GLY A 210 19.19 12.55 -53.20
C GLY A 210 20.26 13.63 -53.27
N ILE A 211 21.25 13.36 -54.11
CA ILE A 211 22.36 14.26 -54.41
C ILE A 211 22.25 14.76 -55.85
N ALA A 212 22.68 15.99 -56.07
CA ALA A 212 22.59 16.66 -57.35
C ALA A 212 23.90 17.35 -57.70
N ARG A 213 24.25 17.29 -58.99
CA ARG A 213 25.25 18.14 -59.62
C ARG A 213 24.57 18.92 -60.75
N GLY A 214 24.63 20.24 -60.67
CA GLY A 214 24.10 21.11 -61.72
C GLY A 214 25.11 21.38 -62.85
N ALA A 215 24.64 22.01 -63.93
CA ALA A 215 25.47 22.36 -65.07
C ALA A 215 26.58 23.37 -64.69
N GLY A 216 27.83 23.04 -65.02
CA GLY A 216 29.03 23.85 -64.78
C GLY A 216 30.27 23.22 -65.43
N GLY A 217 31.45 23.85 -65.28
CA GLY A 217 32.68 23.42 -65.97
C GLY A 217 33.19 22.01 -65.59
N GLN A 218 34.21 21.50 -66.29
CA GLN A 218 34.72 20.13 -66.11
C GLN A 218 35.44 19.93 -64.76
N GLY A 219 35.13 18.83 -64.08
CA GLY A 219 35.75 18.42 -62.83
C GLY A 219 34.89 17.38 -62.09
N MET A 220 35.51 16.63 -61.16
CA MET A 220 34.80 15.66 -60.32
C MET A 220 34.29 16.33 -59.05
N GLU A 221 33.04 16.03 -58.69
CA GLU A 221 32.44 16.42 -57.42
C GLU A 221 32.24 15.18 -56.56
N PHE A 222 32.72 15.20 -55.32
CA PHE A 222 32.62 14.07 -54.40
C PHE A 222 31.54 14.32 -53.35
N PHE A 223 30.79 13.27 -53.03
CA PHE A 223 29.72 13.25 -52.04
C PHE A 223 29.92 12.06 -51.10
N ASP A 224 29.69 12.28 -49.82
CA ASP A 224 29.85 11.24 -48.79
C ASP A 224 28.86 11.50 -47.65
N SER A 225 28.61 10.51 -46.80
CA SER A 225 27.82 10.65 -45.58
C SER A 225 26.43 11.25 -45.84
N PHE A 226 25.72 10.70 -46.83
CA PHE A 226 24.36 11.13 -47.14
C PHE A 226 23.42 10.72 -46.01
N ALA A 227 22.63 11.66 -45.51
CA ALA A 227 21.72 11.42 -44.41
C ALA A 227 20.41 12.19 -44.58
N VAL A 228 19.31 11.55 -44.23
CA VAL A 228 17.98 12.12 -44.20
C VAL A 228 17.52 12.14 -42.75
N THR A 229 17.19 13.32 -42.25
CA THR A 229 16.67 13.50 -40.90
C THR A 229 15.16 13.67 -40.94
N ALA A 230 14.48 13.13 -39.92
CA ALA A 230 13.05 13.36 -39.74
C ALA A 230 12.75 14.87 -39.63
N PRO A 231 11.53 15.32 -40.00
CA PRO A 231 11.12 16.71 -39.81
C PRO A 231 11.31 17.16 -38.34
N PRO A 232 11.68 18.43 -38.10
CA PRO A 232 11.83 18.95 -36.74
C PRO A 232 10.54 18.77 -35.94
N THR A 233 10.69 18.20 -34.74
CA THR A 233 9.60 17.70 -33.88
C THR A 233 9.28 18.78 -32.83
N GLN A 234 8.06 19.33 -32.80
CA GLN A 234 7.67 20.42 -31.86
C GLN A 234 6.72 19.90 -30.77
N VAL A 235 7.04 20.17 -29.49
CA VAL A 235 6.10 20.03 -28.38
C VAL A 235 5.27 21.33 -28.29
N ILE A 236 3.95 21.18 -28.28
CA ILE A 236 2.99 22.28 -28.11
C ILE A 236 2.49 22.20 -26.67
N GLN A 237 2.58 23.30 -25.93
CA GLN A 237 2.02 23.45 -24.59
C GLN A 237 1.37 24.81 -24.48
N GLU A 238 0.08 24.82 -24.16
CA GLU A 238 -0.74 26.03 -24.09
C GLU A 238 -1.66 25.97 -22.88
N SER A 239 -1.39 26.85 -21.91
CA SER A 239 -2.27 27.11 -20.76
C SER A 239 -3.31 28.19 -21.05
N PHE A 240 -3.20 28.87 -22.21
CA PHE A 240 -4.06 29.98 -22.64
C PHE A 240 -4.02 31.24 -21.76
N ASP A 241 -3.35 31.23 -20.60
CA ASP A 241 -3.27 32.35 -19.66
C ASP A 241 -2.55 33.59 -20.21
N THR A 242 -1.53 33.37 -21.05
CA THR A 242 -0.76 34.46 -21.69
C THR A 242 -1.48 35.04 -22.91
N THR A 243 -2.55 34.38 -23.38
CA THR A 243 -3.32 34.85 -24.54
C THR A 243 -4.25 35.97 -24.13
N LYS A 244 -4.26 37.04 -24.92
CA LYS A 244 -5.16 38.18 -24.71
C LYS A 244 -6.62 37.71 -24.72
N THR A 245 -7.37 38.07 -23.69
CA THR A 245 -8.80 37.76 -23.58
C THR A 245 -9.56 38.17 -24.85
N GLY A 246 -10.41 37.27 -25.35
CA GLY A 246 -11.18 37.44 -26.59
C GLY A 246 -10.41 37.12 -27.88
N SER A 247 -9.16 36.64 -27.78
CA SER A 247 -8.33 36.27 -28.94
C SER A 247 -7.98 34.79 -28.95
N LEU A 248 -7.62 34.25 -30.12
CA LEU A 248 -6.96 32.95 -30.22
C LEU A 248 -5.47 33.07 -29.84
N PRO A 249 -4.85 32.00 -29.31
CA PRO A 249 -3.41 32.00 -29.04
C PRO A 249 -2.59 32.16 -30.31
N THR A 250 -1.36 32.66 -30.16
CA THR A 250 -0.46 32.86 -31.31
C THR A 250 -0.14 31.52 -31.96
N GLY A 251 -0.20 31.45 -33.29
CA GLY A 251 0.03 30.19 -34.02
C GLY A 251 -1.17 29.25 -34.06
N TRP A 252 -2.32 29.63 -33.51
CA TRP A 252 -3.58 28.89 -33.65
C TRP A 252 -4.45 29.45 -34.77
N ALA A 253 -5.20 28.55 -35.40
CA ALA A 253 -6.24 28.86 -36.37
C ALA A 253 -7.60 28.38 -35.84
N GLY A 254 -8.67 29.00 -36.31
CA GLY A 254 -10.04 28.69 -35.88
C GLY A 254 -11.03 28.65 -37.04
N TRP A 255 -12.14 27.95 -36.83
CA TRP A 255 -13.25 27.87 -37.76
C TRP A 255 -14.58 27.72 -37.03
N THR A 256 -15.63 28.32 -37.58
CA THR A 256 -17.03 28.13 -37.18
C THR A 256 -17.92 27.89 -38.40
N ASN A 257 -19.00 27.13 -38.23
CA ASN A 257 -19.96 26.87 -39.31
C ASN A 257 -20.92 28.04 -39.58
N ASP A 258 -21.06 28.96 -38.63
CA ASP A 258 -22.06 30.03 -38.63
C ASP A 258 -21.46 31.44 -38.58
N GLY A 259 -20.14 31.57 -38.61
CA GLY A 259 -19.43 32.86 -38.58
C GLY A 259 -19.37 33.53 -37.21
N THR A 260 -19.78 32.85 -36.13
CA THR A 260 -19.59 33.33 -34.75
C THR A 260 -18.10 33.35 -34.37
N ALA A 261 -17.76 34.04 -33.27
CA ALA A 261 -16.38 34.29 -32.82
C ALA A 261 -15.55 33.04 -32.45
N GLY A 262 -16.14 31.84 -32.45
CA GLY A 262 -15.41 30.58 -32.25
C GLY A 262 -14.77 30.44 -30.88
N PHE A 263 -13.57 29.88 -30.83
CA PHE A 263 -12.77 29.73 -29.62
C PHE A 263 -11.97 31.00 -29.32
N VAL A 264 -11.96 31.44 -28.07
CA VAL A 264 -11.19 32.59 -27.58
C VAL A 264 -10.66 32.31 -26.18
N ALA A 265 -9.50 32.88 -25.82
CA ALA A 265 -9.04 32.87 -24.44
C ALA A 265 -9.97 33.73 -23.57
N ALA A 266 -10.51 33.17 -22.49
CA ALA A 266 -11.36 33.88 -21.53
C ALA A 266 -11.46 33.11 -20.22
N PRO A 267 -11.84 33.75 -19.10
CA PRO A 267 -12.18 33.02 -17.89
C PRO A 267 -13.32 32.01 -18.15
N PRO A 268 -13.23 30.78 -17.61
CA PRO A 268 -14.33 29.82 -17.70
C PRO A 268 -15.57 30.32 -16.93
N ALA A 269 -16.73 29.75 -17.25
CA ALA A 269 -17.98 30.17 -16.60
C ALA A 269 -17.97 29.80 -15.10
N PRO A 270 -18.34 30.73 -14.18
CA PRO A 270 -18.43 30.44 -12.76
C PRO A 270 -19.37 29.26 -12.45
N PRO A 271 -19.11 28.49 -11.37
CA PRO A 271 -18.11 28.74 -10.32
C PRO A 271 -16.69 28.22 -10.62
N ALA A 272 -16.44 27.66 -11.81
CA ALA A 272 -15.16 27.05 -12.13
C ALA A 272 -14.05 28.09 -12.36
N THR A 273 -12.85 27.81 -11.87
CA THR A 273 -11.59 28.49 -12.22
C THR A 273 -10.77 27.59 -13.14
N ALA A 274 -9.94 28.16 -14.03
CA ALA A 274 -9.08 27.34 -14.89
C ALA A 274 -7.92 26.74 -14.07
N PRO A 275 -7.51 25.49 -14.30
CA PRO A 275 -6.44 24.83 -13.53
C PRO A 275 -5.09 25.54 -13.57
N SER A 276 -4.71 26.20 -14.67
CA SER A 276 -3.40 26.86 -14.79
C SER A 276 -3.38 28.33 -14.40
N GLY A 277 -4.53 29.00 -14.33
CA GLY A 277 -4.58 30.44 -14.15
C GLY A 277 -5.95 31.07 -14.45
N PRO A 278 -5.98 32.37 -14.80
CA PRO A 278 -7.22 33.11 -14.97
C PRO A 278 -7.99 32.81 -16.26
N ASN A 279 -7.35 32.28 -17.32
CA ASN A 279 -7.99 32.07 -18.62
C ASN A 279 -8.02 30.58 -19.01
N ALA A 280 -9.00 30.22 -19.84
CA ALA A 280 -9.09 28.96 -20.55
C ALA A 280 -9.42 29.25 -22.03
N LEU A 281 -9.31 28.27 -22.92
CA LEU A 281 -9.81 28.37 -24.29
C LEU A 281 -11.32 28.05 -24.32
N VAL A 282 -12.13 29.08 -24.47
CA VAL A 282 -13.59 29.02 -24.36
C VAL A 282 -14.24 29.17 -25.73
N ALA A 283 -15.20 28.29 -26.05
CA ALA A 283 -16.09 28.45 -27.19
C ALA A 283 -17.54 28.66 -26.73
N ALA A 284 -18.10 29.82 -27.04
CA ALA A 284 -19.52 30.13 -26.89
C ALA A 284 -20.23 30.04 -28.25
N GLY A 285 -21.51 29.68 -28.24
CA GLY A 285 -22.29 29.57 -29.46
C GLY A 285 -23.72 29.06 -29.20
N THR A 286 -24.51 28.94 -30.25
CA THR A 286 -25.84 28.35 -30.17
C THR A 286 -25.76 26.81 -30.16
N SER A 287 -26.93 26.16 -30.10
CA SER A 287 -27.07 24.71 -30.22
C SER A 287 -26.72 24.15 -31.61
N VAL A 288 -26.53 25.00 -32.62
CA VAL A 288 -26.11 24.57 -33.97
C VAL A 288 -24.68 24.98 -34.31
N THR A 289 -24.03 25.76 -33.44
CA THR A 289 -22.67 26.24 -33.67
C THR A 289 -21.68 25.08 -33.54
N ALA A 290 -20.95 24.78 -34.60
CA ALA A 290 -19.81 23.88 -34.59
C ALA A 290 -18.54 24.71 -34.73
N ALA A 291 -17.59 24.53 -33.81
CA ALA A 291 -16.36 25.29 -33.77
C ALA A 291 -15.14 24.37 -33.66
N ARG A 292 -14.02 24.80 -34.24
CA ARG A 292 -12.71 24.14 -34.10
C ARG A 292 -11.64 25.19 -33.88
N ALA A 293 -10.65 24.85 -33.07
CA ALA A 293 -9.39 25.57 -32.96
C ALA A 293 -8.25 24.57 -33.00
N TRP A 294 -7.18 24.88 -33.73
CA TRP A 294 -6.04 23.99 -33.87
C TRP A 294 -4.74 24.77 -33.99
N TYR A 295 -3.65 24.13 -33.60
CA TYR A 295 -2.33 24.66 -33.85
C TYR A 295 -2.04 24.62 -35.35
N ALA A 296 -1.67 25.75 -35.95
CA ALA A 296 -1.58 25.92 -37.39
C ALA A 296 -0.37 25.21 -38.04
N THR A 297 0.42 24.49 -37.26
CA THR A 297 1.52 23.64 -37.72
C THR A 297 1.14 22.17 -37.58
N SER A 298 1.29 21.40 -38.67
CA SER A 298 1.00 19.96 -38.69
C SER A 298 1.94 19.20 -37.76
N GLN A 299 1.39 18.19 -37.08
CA GLN A 299 2.16 17.23 -36.28
C GLN A 299 2.36 15.91 -37.07
N PRO A 300 3.35 15.08 -36.68
CA PRO A 300 3.51 13.72 -37.20
C PRO A 300 2.27 12.85 -37.02
N ALA A 301 2.23 11.74 -37.75
CA ALA A 301 1.15 10.76 -37.62
C ALA A 301 1.11 10.18 -36.20
N ASP A 302 2.26 9.87 -35.60
CA ASP A 302 2.32 9.32 -34.26
C ASP A 302 2.42 10.46 -33.25
N VAL A 303 1.35 10.66 -32.47
CA VAL A 303 1.15 11.86 -31.66
C VAL A 303 0.32 11.56 -30.42
N GLN A 304 0.65 12.20 -29.32
CA GLN A 304 -0.16 12.27 -28.11
C GLN A 304 -0.68 13.70 -27.95
N VAL A 305 -1.97 13.83 -27.68
CA VAL A 305 -2.65 15.11 -27.48
C VAL A 305 -3.48 15.03 -26.21
N SER A 306 -3.35 16.01 -25.32
CA SER A 306 -4.12 16.08 -24.08
C SER A 306 -4.67 17.49 -23.84
N ALA A 307 -5.76 17.57 -23.08
CA ALA A 307 -6.28 18.81 -22.51
C ALA A 307 -7.10 18.54 -21.26
N SER A 308 -7.17 19.53 -20.37
CA SER A 308 -8.18 19.60 -19.32
C SER A 308 -9.49 20.12 -19.92
N VAL A 309 -10.62 19.49 -19.61
CA VAL A 309 -11.94 19.80 -20.16
C VAL A 309 -12.94 20.02 -19.04
N LEU A 310 -13.66 21.14 -19.05
CA LEU A 310 -14.68 21.45 -18.05
C LEU A 310 -16.03 20.79 -18.39
N THR A 311 -16.55 19.91 -17.53
CA THR A 311 -17.77 19.12 -17.80
C THR A 311 -19.07 19.78 -17.31
N THR A 312 -19.37 21.00 -17.78
CA THR A 312 -20.59 21.74 -17.38
C THR A 312 -21.75 21.63 -18.37
N THR A 313 -21.47 21.24 -19.62
CA THR A 313 -22.45 21.23 -20.73
C THR A 313 -22.62 19.84 -21.37
N LEU A 314 -23.77 19.61 -21.98
CA LEU A 314 -24.07 18.42 -22.78
C LEU A 314 -23.43 18.45 -24.19
N ILE A 315 -22.78 19.56 -24.55
CA ILE A 315 -22.08 19.69 -25.82
C ILE A 315 -20.79 18.87 -25.77
N PRO A 316 -20.55 17.95 -26.73
CA PRO A 316 -19.30 17.19 -26.77
C PRO A 316 -18.10 18.11 -27.02
N ALA A 317 -17.18 18.10 -26.06
CA ALA A 317 -15.82 18.63 -26.17
C ALA A 317 -14.94 17.58 -26.82
N ALA A 318 -14.20 17.91 -27.88
CA ALA A 318 -13.24 16.97 -28.48
C ALA A 318 -11.81 17.48 -28.43
N VAL A 319 -10.87 16.60 -28.08
CA VAL A 319 -9.43 16.79 -28.26
C VAL A 319 -9.00 16.02 -29.50
N MET A 320 -8.43 16.71 -30.50
CA MET A 320 -8.25 16.22 -31.87
C MET A 320 -6.79 15.91 -32.22
N ALA A 321 -6.59 14.87 -33.02
CA ALA A 321 -5.32 14.47 -33.63
C ALA A 321 -5.48 14.15 -35.14
N ARG A 322 -4.39 14.22 -35.90
CA ARG A 322 -4.33 13.95 -37.36
C ARG A 322 -5.36 14.76 -38.19
N GLY A 323 -5.54 16.02 -37.85
CA GLY A 323 -6.50 16.91 -38.48
C GLY A 323 -6.14 17.37 -39.88
N ALA A 324 -7.09 17.32 -40.81
CA ALA A 324 -7.00 17.87 -42.16
C ALA A 324 -8.30 18.60 -42.52
N ASN A 325 -8.20 19.62 -43.39
CA ASN A 325 -9.34 20.44 -43.84
C ASN A 325 -10.17 21.03 -42.68
N LEU A 326 -9.52 21.37 -41.56
CA LEU A 326 -10.20 21.83 -40.35
C LEU A 326 -10.91 23.17 -40.51
N ASN A 327 -10.56 23.95 -41.52
CA ASN A 327 -11.17 25.22 -41.90
C ASN A 327 -12.36 25.10 -42.87
N THR A 328 -12.91 23.89 -43.06
CA THR A 328 -14.05 23.65 -43.97
C THR A 328 -15.21 22.95 -43.25
N ALA A 329 -16.36 22.81 -43.91
CA ALA A 329 -17.46 21.99 -43.40
C ALA A 329 -17.21 20.47 -43.47
N THR A 330 -16.12 20.04 -44.11
CA THR A 330 -15.78 18.61 -44.35
C THR A 330 -14.43 18.22 -43.74
N PRO A 331 -14.23 18.40 -42.43
CA PRO A 331 -12.95 18.10 -41.76
C PRO A 331 -12.68 16.59 -41.70
N THR A 332 -11.41 16.22 -41.52
CA THR A 332 -10.99 14.85 -41.20
C THR A 332 -10.08 14.86 -39.98
N TYR A 333 -10.35 14.06 -38.95
CA TYR A 333 -9.52 13.95 -37.73
C TYR A 333 -9.93 12.74 -36.87
N TYR A 334 -9.04 12.29 -35.98
CA TYR A 334 -9.42 11.49 -34.81
C TYR A 334 -9.64 12.42 -33.62
N ALA A 335 -10.54 12.04 -32.71
CA ALA A 335 -10.67 12.76 -31.45
C ALA A 335 -11.14 11.85 -30.31
N VAL A 336 -10.82 12.26 -29.09
CA VAL A 336 -11.51 11.80 -27.89
C VAL A 336 -12.54 12.87 -27.49
N GLN A 337 -13.79 12.46 -27.32
CA GLN A 337 -14.92 13.33 -27.02
C GLN A 337 -15.48 13.05 -25.64
N ILE A 338 -15.75 14.10 -24.86
CA ILE A 338 -16.44 14.01 -23.56
C ILE A 338 -17.56 15.05 -23.43
N ALA A 339 -18.55 14.79 -22.58
CA ALA A 339 -19.63 15.72 -22.23
C ALA A 339 -20.06 15.56 -20.76
N ARG A 340 -20.90 16.46 -20.24
CA ARG A 340 -21.50 16.36 -18.89
C ARG A 340 -22.22 15.01 -18.71
N GLY A 341 -22.08 14.41 -17.53
CA GLY A 341 -22.44 13.02 -17.24
C GLY A 341 -21.32 12.02 -17.58
N LEU A 342 -20.30 12.49 -18.31
CA LEU A 342 -19.10 11.77 -18.74
C LEU A 342 -19.37 10.49 -19.55
N ASN A 343 -19.96 10.69 -20.73
CA ASN A 343 -19.79 9.77 -21.84
C ASN A 343 -18.48 10.11 -22.55
N VAL A 344 -17.55 9.15 -22.61
CA VAL A 344 -16.25 9.27 -23.30
C VAL A 344 -16.32 8.47 -24.59
N GLN A 345 -15.86 9.04 -25.70
CA GLN A 345 -15.82 8.37 -27.00
C GLN A 345 -14.50 8.61 -27.73
N ILE A 346 -13.93 7.57 -28.33
CA ILE A 346 -12.97 7.75 -29.43
C ILE A 346 -13.77 7.81 -30.72
N VAL A 347 -13.59 8.89 -31.49
CA VAL A 347 -14.31 9.13 -32.73
C VAL A 347 -13.35 9.36 -33.89
N LYS A 348 -13.78 8.95 -35.07
CA LYS A 348 -13.17 9.27 -36.36
C LYS A 348 -14.12 10.18 -37.12
N VAL A 349 -13.61 11.30 -37.63
CA VAL A 349 -14.34 12.15 -38.57
C VAL A 349 -13.62 12.09 -39.91
N VAL A 350 -14.32 11.77 -40.98
CA VAL A 350 -13.78 11.78 -42.35
C VAL A 350 -14.75 12.55 -43.23
N ASN A 351 -14.25 13.60 -43.89
CA ASN A 351 -15.05 14.50 -44.74
C ASN A 351 -16.32 15.04 -44.04
N GLY A 352 -16.23 15.32 -42.74
CA GLY A 352 -17.34 15.81 -41.93
C GLY A 352 -18.31 14.74 -41.39
N VAL A 353 -18.09 13.46 -41.71
CA VAL A 353 -18.91 12.35 -41.19
C VAL A 353 -18.22 11.74 -39.97
N GLN A 354 -18.89 11.77 -38.81
CA GLN A 354 -18.40 11.17 -37.57
C GLN A 354 -18.78 9.69 -37.45
N THR A 355 -17.85 8.87 -37.00
CA THR A 355 -18.01 7.46 -36.62
C THR A 355 -17.41 7.26 -35.24
N THR A 356 -18.17 6.70 -34.29
CA THR A 356 -17.65 6.32 -32.97
C THR A 356 -16.91 4.99 -33.09
N LEU A 357 -15.65 4.95 -32.68
CA LEU A 357 -14.79 3.77 -32.70
C LEU A 357 -14.85 3.00 -31.38
N ALA A 358 -14.94 3.72 -30.27
CA ALA A 358 -15.08 3.16 -28.92
C ALA A 358 -15.86 4.15 -28.04
N SER A 359 -16.61 3.65 -27.05
CA SER A 359 -17.41 4.49 -26.14
C SER A 359 -17.54 3.84 -24.77
N ILE A 360 -17.59 4.68 -23.74
CA ILE A 360 -17.85 4.28 -22.36
C ILE A 360 -18.63 5.36 -21.61
N ASN A 361 -19.47 4.95 -20.68
CA ASN A 361 -20.12 5.86 -19.73
C ASN A 361 -19.49 5.69 -18.35
N SER A 362 -19.24 6.79 -17.67
CA SER A 362 -18.94 6.75 -16.24
C SER A 362 -20.14 6.24 -15.47
N ASN A 363 -19.93 5.30 -14.55
CA ASN A 363 -20.95 4.77 -13.64
C ASN A 363 -21.37 5.82 -12.61
N SER A 364 -20.49 6.78 -12.33
CA SER A 364 -20.78 7.96 -11.51
C SER A 364 -21.12 9.16 -12.39
N TYR A 365 -22.13 9.93 -12.01
CA TYR A 365 -22.47 11.16 -12.73
C TYR A 365 -21.42 12.25 -12.47
N VAL A 366 -20.81 12.77 -13.54
CA VAL A 366 -19.75 13.79 -13.46
C VAL A 366 -20.21 15.10 -14.08
N SER A 367 -20.16 16.19 -13.31
CA SER A 367 -20.45 17.54 -13.78
C SER A 367 -19.72 18.61 -12.98
N GLY A 368 -19.41 19.73 -13.62
CA GLY A 368 -18.86 20.91 -12.94
C GLY A 368 -17.38 20.82 -12.55
N VAL A 369 -16.69 19.76 -12.96
CA VAL A 369 -15.27 19.52 -12.66
C VAL A 369 -14.43 19.51 -13.93
N TRP A 370 -13.13 19.72 -13.78
CA TRP A 370 -12.15 19.57 -14.86
C TRP A 370 -11.74 18.11 -14.99
N ILE A 371 -11.72 17.60 -16.22
CA ILE A 371 -11.31 16.23 -16.54
C ILE A 371 -10.11 16.31 -17.47
N ASN A 372 -9.04 15.61 -17.13
CA ASN A 372 -7.91 15.45 -18.04
C ASN A 372 -8.20 14.33 -19.02
N VAL A 373 -8.02 14.62 -20.30
CA VAL A 373 -8.22 13.65 -21.37
C VAL A 373 -6.98 13.63 -22.25
N THR A 374 -6.43 12.44 -22.44
CA THR A 374 -5.29 12.19 -23.33
C THR A 374 -5.70 11.23 -24.42
N LEU A 375 -5.40 11.56 -25.67
CA LEU A 375 -5.47 10.67 -26.83
C LEU A 375 -4.06 10.41 -27.35
N THR A 376 -3.65 9.14 -27.37
CA THR A 376 -2.40 8.70 -28.00
C THR A 376 -2.73 7.94 -29.27
N VAL A 377 -2.12 8.34 -30.40
CA VAL A 377 -2.27 7.69 -31.70
C VAL A 377 -0.89 7.22 -32.17
N ILE A 378 -0.70 5.91 -32.31
CA ILE A 378 0.55 5.30 -32.80
C ILE A 378 0.21 4.28 -33.88
N GLY A 379 0.68 4.51 -35.11
CA GLY A 379 0.31 3.71 -36.26
C GLY A 379 -1.20 3.68 -36.47
N ASN A 380 -1.81 2.51 -36.26
CA ASN A 380 -3.26 2.28 -36.32
C ASN A 380 -3.93 2.14 -34.93
N GLN A 381 -3.18 2.26 -33.84
CA GLN A 381 -3.71 2.15 -32.47
C GLN A 381 -4.06 3.52 -31.91
N LEU A 382 -5.23 3.60 -31.28
CA LEU A 382 -5.73 4.75 -30.56
C LEU A 382 -5.99 4.35 -29.11
N SER A 383 -5.47 5.12 -28.17
CA SER A 383 -5.66 4.90 -26.74
C SER A 383 -6.09 6.20 -26.07
N ALA A 384 -7.19 6.17 -25.32
CA ALA A 384 -7.68 7.30 -24.56
C ALA A 384 -7.59 7.02 -23.06
N VAL A 385 -6.94 7.93 -22.35
CA VAL A 385 -6.83 7.91 -20.89
C VAL A 385 -7.60 9.11 -20.33
N VAL A 386 -8.38 8.88 -19.27
CA VAL A 386 -9.24 9.90 -18.66
C VAL A 386 -9.03 9.89 -17.16
N SER A 387 -8.73 11.05 -16.58
CA SER A 387 -8.49 11.20 -15.15
C SER A 387 -9.16 12.42 -14.55
N ARG A 388 -9.37 12.34 -13.24
CA ARG A 388 -9.89 13.39 -12.37
C ARG A 388 -8.73 13.99 -11.56
N PRO A 389 -8.24 15.19 -11.93
CA PRO A 389 -7.16 15.84 -11.19
C PRO A 389 -7.54 16.16 -9.74
N ASP A 390 -8.82 16.34 -9.45
CA ASP A 390 -9.34 16.69 -8.12
C ASP A 390 -9.39 15.50 -7.16
N THR A 391 -9.54 14.27 -7.66
CA THR A 391 -9.57 13.05 -6.84
C THR A 391 -8.40 12.10 -7.09
N GLY A 392 -7.56 12.37 -8.08
CA GLY A 392 -6.48 11.47 -8.51
C GLY A 392 -6.97 10.16 -9.15
N MET A 393 -8.27 10.05 -9.47
CA MET A 393 -8.86 8.82 -9.99
C MET A 393 -8.84 8.76 -11.52
N TRP A 394 -8.77 7.55 -12.06
CA TRP A 394 -8.72 7.25 -13.49
C TRP A 394 -9.97 6.47 -13.88
N LEU A 395 -10.55 6.80 -15.03
CA LEU A 395 -11.70 6.10 -15.55
C LEU A 395 -11.25 4.76 -16.15
N SER A 396 -11.76 3.67 -15.60
CA SER A 396 -11.50 2.31 -16.10
C SER A 396 -12.32 1.97 -17.35
N PRO A 397 -11.96 0.92 -18.10
CA PRO A 397 -12.76 0.38 -19.21
C PRO A 397 -14.16 -0.12 -18.84
N THR A 398 -14.48 -0.28 -17.55
CA THR A 398 -15.82 -0.67 -17.05
C THR A 398 -16.69 0.51 -16.63
N GLY A 399 -16.11 1.73 -16.61
CA GLY A 399 -16.82 2.96 -16.28
C GLY A 399 -16.68 3.35 -14.81
N ASP A 400 -15.93 2.57 -14.04
CA ASP A 400 -15.62 2.86 -12.64
C ASP A 400 -14.45 3.81 -12.53
N TRP A 401 -14.46 4.65 -11.49
CA TRP A 401 -13.32 5.47 -11.13
C TRP A 401 -12.43 4.66 -10.19
N LEU A 402 -11.21 4.41 -10.63
CA LEU A 402 -10.22 3.63 -9.89
C LEU A 402 -9.02 4.48 -9.56
N THR A 403 -8.27 4.08 -8.54
CA THR A 403 -6.98 4.68 -8.22
C THR A 403 -5.88 4.18 -9.16
N THR A 404 -6.12 3.11 -9.91
CA THR A 404 -5.17 2.52 -10.87
C THR A 404 -5.35 3.12 -12.27
N PRO A 405 -4.29 3.68 -12.88
CA PRO A 405 -4.34 4.21 -14.24
C PRO A 405 -4.46 3.11 -15.29
N GLU A 406 -5.47 3.23 -16.15
CA GLU A 406 -5.69 2.36 -17.30
C GLU A 406 -6.28 3.19 -18.45
N PRO A 407 -5.97 2.86 -19.72
CA PRO A 407 -6.73 3.41 -20.85
C PRO A 407 -8.22 3.14 -20.70
N ALA A 408 -9.03 4.20 -20.54
CA ALA A 408 -10.48 4.09 -20.50
C ALA A 408 -11.04 3.50 -21.80
N LEU A 409 -10.39 3.77 -22.94
CA LEU A 409 -10.76 3.24 -24.25
C LEU A 409 -9.53 2.94 -25.10
N THR A 410 -9.61 1.87 -25.90
CA THR A 410 -8.67 1.59 -27.00
C THR A 410 -9.43 1.29 -28.29
N ALA A 411 -8.88 1.68 -29.44
CA ALA A 411 -9.43 1.35 -30.74
C ALA A 411 -8.32 1.11 -31.77
N THR A 412 -8.59 0.31 -32.80
CA THR A 412 -7.71 0.15 -33.97
C THR A 412 -8.42 0.68 -35.21
N ASP A 413 -7.78 1.57 -35.97
CA ASP A 413 -8.35 2.14 -37.19
C ASP A 413 -7.28 2.55 -38.21
N THR A 414 -7.57 2.38 -39.49
CA THR A 414 -6.66 2.71 -40.62
C THR A 414 -7.20 3.82 -41.51
N GLY A 415 -8.25 4.52 -41.09
CA GLY A 415 -8.95 5.52 -41.91
C GLY A 415 -8.23 6.86 -42.05
N ILE A 416 -7.32 7.21 -41.14
CA ILE A 416 -6.51 8.43 -41.18
C ILE A 416 -5.06 8.08 -40.84
N THR A 417 -4.21 7.92 -41.86
CA THR A 417 -2.82 7.46 -41.71
C THR A 417 -1.79 8.58 -41.77
N ALA A 418 -2.14 9.73 -42.37
CA ALA A 418 -1.25 10.87 -42.47
C ALA A 418 -1.19 11.66 -41.15
N GLY A 419 -0.05 12.33 -40.91
CA GLY A 419 0.05 13.39 -39.91
C GLY A 419 -0.90 14.55 -40.23
N GLY A 420 -1.12 15.43 -39.26
CA GLY A 420 -2.06 16.53 -39.41
C GLY A 420 -2.10 17.46 -38.21
N PHE A 421 -3.03 18.40 -38.23
CA PHE A 421 -3.22 19.36 -37.15
C PHE A 421 -3.76 18.72 -35.86
N VAL A 422 -3.40 19.31 -34.73
CA VAL A 422 -3.87 18.94 -33.38
C VAL A 422 -4.62 20.13 -32.79
N GLY A 423 -5.63 19.87 -31.97
CA GLY A 423 -6.44 20.96 -31.42
C GLY A 423 -7.66 20.50 -30.66
N VAL A 424 -8.64 21.38 -30.56
CA VAL A 424 -9.91 21.12 -29.85
C VAL A 424 -11.12 21.48 -30.70
N SER A 425 -12.26 20.85 -30.40
CA SER A 425 -13.52 21.15 -31.10
C SER A 425 -14.73 21.13 -30.19
N ARG A 426 -15.74 21.86 -30.63
CA ARG A 426 -17.09 21.94 -30.06
C ARG A 426 -18.08 21.43 -31.12
N GLY A 427 -18.87 20.42 -30.77
CA GLY A 427 -19.98 19.96 -31.63
C GLY A 427 -21.19 20.90 -31.62
N GLY A 428 -22.01 20.88 -32.67
CA GLY A 428 -23.34 21.52 -32.67
C GLY A 428 -24.42 20.54 -32.19
N ARG A 429 -24.99 20.75 -30.99
CA ARG A 429 -26.09 19.95 -30.40
C ARG A 429 -26.99 20.80 -29.48
N VAL A 430 -28.03 20.19 -28.91
CA VAL A 430 -29.17 20.72 -28.10
C VAL A 430 -28.96 21.79 -27.00
N ASP A 431 -27.76 22.31 -26.77
CA ASP A 431 -27.43 23.28 -25.71
C ASP A 431 -26.60 24.46 -26.27
N ALA A 432 -26.77 25.66 -25.71
CA ALA A 432 -26.03 26.88 -26.08
C ALA A 432 -24.96 27.27 -25.05
N SER A 433 -24.72 26.43 -24.04
CA SER A 433 -23.73 26.69 -23.00
C SER A 433 -22.31 26.74 -23.55
N PRO A 434 -21.43 27.59 -22.97
CA PRO A 434 -20.02 27.66 -23.35
C PRO A 434 -19.27 26.40 -22.91
N LEU A 435 -18.25 26.04 -23.69
CA LEU A 435 -17.35 24.92 -23.39
C LEU A 435 -15.92 25.46 -23.18
N ALA A 436 -15.16 24.88 -22.26
CA ALA A 436 -13.83 25.35 -21.89
C ALA A 436 -12.78 24.23 -21.89
N PHE A 437 -11.62 24.52 -22.45
CA PHE A 437 -10.42 23.69 -22.43
C PHE A 437 -9.26 24.44 -21.78
N ASP A 438 -8.41 23.73 -21.07
CA ASP A 438 -7.18 24.26 -20.48
C ASP A 438 -6.02 23.25 -20.60
N ASN A 439 -4.78 23.66 -20.33
CA ASN A 439 -3.58 22.83 -20.35
C ASN A 439 -3.47 21.93 -21.60
N PHE A 440 -3.65 22.53 -22.78
CA PHE A 440 -3.52 21.77 -24.02
C PHE A 440 -2.05 21.41 -24.25
N VAL A 441 -1.78 20.13 -24.43
CA VAL A 441 -0.45 19.62 -24.78
C VAL A 441 -0.57 18.74 -26.01
N ALA A 442 0.35 18.91 -26.96
CA ALA A 442 0.54 17.95 -28.04
C ALA A 442 2.02 17.70 -28.25
N ARG A 443 2.40 16.42 -28.32
CA ARG A 443 3.77 15.99 -28.58
C ARG A 443 3.79 14.77 -29.47
N PRO A 444 4.79 14.65 -30.36
CA PRO A 444 4.97 13.42 -31.12
C PRO A 444 5.23 12.24 -30.19
N ALA A 445 4.74 11.05 -30.57
CA ALA A 445 4.80 9.88 -29.70
C ALA A 445 6.25 9.49 -29.33
N SER A 446 7.22 9.81 -30.19
CA SER A 446 8.65 9.60 -29.94
C SER A 446 9.24 10.49 -28.84
N LEU A 447 8.54 11.54 -28.42
CA LEU A 447 8.94 12.45 -27.33
C LEU A 447 8.14 12.21 -26.04
N ILE A 448 7.37 11.12 -25.96
CA ILE A 448 6.77 10.70 -24.70
C ILE A 448 7.91 10.29 -23.77
N THR A 449 8.13 11.06 -22.72
CA THR A 449 9.12 10.81 -21.66
C THR A 449 8.37 10.49 -20.37
N PRO A 450 8.13 9.21 -20.06
CA PRO A 450 7.47 8.83 -18.81
C PRO A 450 8.30 9.25 -17.58
N PRO A 451 7.68 9.38 -16.39
CA PRO A 451 8.41 9.75 -15.18
C PRO A 451 9.57 8.79 -14.87
N ALA A 452 10.80 9.29 -14.86
CA ALA A 452 11.95 8.48 -14.50
C ALA A 452 11.89 8.10 -13.01
N VAL A 453 11.77 6.80 -12.70
CA VAL A 453 11.75 6.29 -11.33
C VAL A 453 12.95 5.39 -11.07
N ALA A 454 13.50 5.45 -9.87
CA ALA A 454 14.56 4.57 -9.40
C ALA A 454 14.10 3.86 -8.14
N VAL A 455 14.50 2.60 -7.96
CA VAL A 455 14.19 1.79 -6.77
C VAL A 455 15.48 1.33 -6.10
N THR A 456 15.49 1.36 -4.78
CA THR A 456 16.57 0.86 -3.92
C THR A 456 15.99 -0.06 -2.86
N SER A 457 16.83 -0.90 -2.26
CA SER A 457 16.47 -1.86 -1.19
C SER A 457 17.30 -1.53 0.05
N SER A 458 16.71 -1.63 1.24
CA SER A 458 17.42 -1.44 2.52
C SER A 458 18.44 -2.55 2.78
N GLU A 459 18.16 -3.76 2.31
CA GLU A 459 19.07 -4.91 2.39
C GLU A 459 19.70 -5.27 1.05
N ALA A 460 20.77 -6.05 1.11
CA ALA A 460 21.43 -6.60 -0.08
C ALA A 460 20.49 -7.58 -0.82
N VAL A 461 20.14 -7.25 -2.06
CA VAL A 461 19.15 -7.98 -2.87
C VAL A 461 19.50 -9.44 -3.19
N ALA A 462 20.72 -9.89 -2.92
CA ALA A 462 21.15 -11.27 -3.19
C ALA A 462 20.66 -12.29 -2.14
N SER A 463 20.27 -11.85 -0.93
CA SER A 463 19.78 -12.72 0.13
C SER A 463 19.04 -11.90 1.18
N VAL A 464 17.79 -11.56 0.87
CA VAL A 464 16.91 -10.79 1.75
C VAL A 464 16.21 -11.75 2.72
N THR A 465 16.15 -11.38 3.99
CA THR A 465 15.48 -12.13 5.06
C THR A 465 14.80 -11.17 6.03
N GLY A 466 13.64 -11.54 6.57
CA GLY A 466 12.88 -10.66 7.46
C GLY A 466 12.28 -9.46 6.72
N VAL A 467 12.11 -8.34 7.42
CA VAL A 467 11.54 -7.11 6.83
C VAL A 467 12.57 -6.40 5.97
N ASN A 468 12.21 -6.12 4.72
CA ASN A 468 13.01 -5.34 3.80
C ASN A 468 12.20 -4.17 3.24
N THR A 469 12.80 -2.98 3.22
CA THR A 469 12.18 -1.75 2.71
C THR A 469 12.73 -1.43 1.34
N PHE A 470 11.84 -1.19 0.39
CA PHE A 470 12.17 -0.71 -0.94
C PHE A 470 11.78 0.77 -1.06
N SER A 471 12.69 1.60 -1.52
CA SER A 471 12.47 3.05 -1.67
C SER A 471 12.50 3.46 -3.13
N ALA A 472 11.43 4.12 -3.55
CA ALA A 472 11.29 4.73 -4.87
C ALA A 472 11.62 6.22 -4.83
N THR A 473 12.43 6.68 -5.78
CA THR A 473 12.86 8.09 -5.90
C THR A 473 12.86 8.54 -7.36
N GLY A 474 12.93 9.85 -7.61
CA GLY A 474 12.94 10.45 -8.95
C GLY A 474 11.60 11.07 -9.34
N GLY A 475 11.31 11.11 -10.64
CA GLY A 475 9.96 11.26 -11.18
C GLY A 475 9.22 12.54 -10.82
N ALA A 476 9.83 13.71 -10.99
CA ALA A 476 9.22 15.00 -10.62
C ALA A 476 7.86 15.29 -11.31
N SER A 477 7.56 14.62 -12.43
CA SER A 477 6.27 14.69 -13.13
C SER A 477 5.26 13.61 -12.73
N ALA A 478 5.64 12.66 -11.86
CA ALA A 478 4.75 11.59 -11.41
C ALA A 478 3.64 12.16 -10.51
N GLN A 479 2.41 11.76 -10.82
CA GLN A 479 1.21 12.00 -10.02
C GLN A 479 0.80 10.76 -9.21
N ARG A 480 1.41 9.61 -9.51
CA ARG A 480 1.22 8.36 -8.77
C ARG A 480 2.40 7.42 -8.95
N VAL A 481 2.78 6.72 -7.89
CA VAL A 481 3.81 5.68 -7.88
C VAL A 481 3.25 4.40 -7.28
N GLU A 482 3.62 3.25 -7.83
CA GLU A 482 3.17 1.92 -7.40
C GLU A 482 4.35 0.99 -7.18
N PHE A 483 4.28 0.14 -6.16
CA PHE A 483 5.17 -1.01 -5.94
C PHE A 483 4.43 -2.30 -6.29
N TRP A 484 4.96 -3.09 -7.22
CA TRP A 484 4.40 -4.36 -7.65
C TRP A 484 5.37 -5.50 -7.37
N LEU A 485 4.99 -6.45 -6.52
CA LEU A 485 5.77 -7.66 -6.26
C LEU A 485 5.20 -8.82 -7.08
N ASP A 486 6.03 -9.44 -7.92
CA ASP A 486 5.68 -10.61 -8.75
C ASP A 486 4.39 -10.42 -9.55
N GLY A 487 4.18 -9.21 -10.08
CA GLY A 487 3.00 -8.86 -10.86
C GLY A 487 1.77 -8.47 -10.04
N SER A 488 1.86 -8.40 -8.71
CA SER A 488 0.78 -7.99 -7.81
C SER A 488 1.07 -6.63 -7.17
N LEU A 489 0.13 -5.69 -7.24
CA LEU A 489 0.24 -4.37 -6.61
C LEU A 489 0.27 -4.51 -5.08
N GLN A 490 1.29 -3.94 -4.44
CA GLN A 490 1.50 -4.00 -2.99
C GLN A 490 1.24 -2.67 -2.31
N SER A 491 1.66 -1.58 -2.94
CA SER A 491 1.50 -0.22 -2.41
C SER A 491 1.41 0.80 -3.54
N ALA A 492 0.72 1.91 -3.28
CA ALA A 492 0.69 3.06 -4.17
C ALA A 492 0.76 4.37 -3.38
N SER A 493 1.39 5.39 -3.95
CA SER A 493 1.54 6.72 -3.37
C SER A 493 1.28 7.80 -4.42
N ALA A 494 0.78 8.98 -4.02
CA ALA A 494 0.54 10.11 -4.92
C ALA A 494 1.81 10.94 -5.21
N THR A 495 2.90 10.71 -4.47
CA THR A 495 4.13 11.52 -4.55
C THR A 495 5.39 10.68 -4.46
N LEU A 496 6.52 11.27 -4.89
CA LEU A 496 7.87 10.76 -4.64
C LEU A 496 8.62 11.74 -3.71
N PRO A 497 9.56 11.25 -2.87
CA PRO A 497 9.94 9.85 -2.68
C PRO A 497 8.89 9.06 -1.88
N THR A 498 8.84 7.75 -2.08
CA THR A 498 7.95 6.84 -1.33
C THR A 498 8.66 5.52 -1.06
N SER A 499 8.20 4.76 -0.06
CA SER A 499 8.77 3.46 0.29
C SER A 499 7.70 2.43 0.60
N TRP A 500 8.03 1.17 0.35
CA TRP A 500 7.21 0.02 0.68
C TRP A 500 8.06 -1.03 1.39
N SER A 501 7.62 -1.48 2.56
CA SER A 501 8.27 -2.55 3.31
C SER A 501 7.54 -3.87 3.12
N VAL A 502 8.29 -4.96 2.99
CA VAL A 502 7.77 -6.31 2.92
C VAL A 502 8.47 -7.20 3.93
N ASP A 503 7.70 -7.98 4.67
CA ASP A 503 8.27 -9.09 5.41
C ASP A 503 8.49 -10.27 4.46
N THR A 504 9.75 -10.53 4.14
CA THR A 504 10.12 -11.61 3.24
C THR A 504 9.87 -12.99 3.85
N THR A 505 9.61 -13.14 5.17
CA THR A 505 9.24 -14.44 5.74
C THR A 505 7.92 -15.00 5.20
N ASN A 506 7.06 -14.12 4.70
CA ASN A 506 5.80 -14.48 4.03
C ASN A 506 5.97 -14.78 2.53
N LEU A 507 7.17 -14.57 1.99
CA LEU A 507 7.51 -14.90 0.62
C LEU A 507 8.20 -16.26 0.56
N THR A 508 7.93 -17.01 -0.51
CA THR A 508 8.63 -18.26 -0.78
C THR A 508 10.13 -18.00 -0.96
N ASN A 509 11.01 -18.87 -0.46
CA ASN A 509 12.42 -18.75 -0.81
C ASN A 509 12.63 -18.88 -2.32
N GLY A 510 13.41 -17.96 -2.91
CA GLY A 510 13.64 -17.90 -4.34
C GLY A 510 13.79 -16.49 -4.87
N SER A 511 13.81 -16.37 -6.20
CA SER A 511 13.90 -15.07 -6.87
C SER A 511 12.52 -14.42 -6.94
N HIS A 512 12.46 -13.15 -6.55
CA HIS A 512 11.30 -12.28 -6.64
C HIS A 512 11.62 -11.05 -7.50
N GLN A 513 10.58 -10.47 -8.11
CA GLN A 513 10.69 -9.27 -8.91
C GLN A 513 9.81 -8.16 -8.34
N LEU A 514 10.44 -7.07 -7.93
CA LEU A 514 9.76 -5.83 -7.63
C LEU A 514 9.77 -4.91 -8.86
N VAL A 515 8.61 -4.44 -9.28
CA VAL A 515 8.44 -3.42 -10.32
C VAL A 515 7.82 -2.19 -9.69
N VAL A 516 8.54 -1.08 -9.72
CA VAL A 516 8.02 0.24 -9.36
C VAL A 516 7.53 0.94 -10.62
N LYS A 517 6.31 1.47 -10.62
CA LYS A 517 5.74 2.26 -11.72
C LYS A 517 5.50 3.68 -11.27
N ALA A 518 5.91 4.68 -12.04
CA ALA A 518 5.61 6.10 -11.80
C ALA A 518 4.83 6.67 -12.99
N ILE A 519 3.72 7.34 -12.72
CA ILE A 519 2.68 7.65 -13.71
C ILE A 519 2.39 9.15 -13.68
N ASP A 520 2.45 9.83 -14.82
CA ASP A 520 2.17 11.28 -14.90
C ASP A 520 0.69 11.59 -15.19
N SER A 521 0.37 12.88 -15.30
CA SER A 521 -0.99 13.36 -15.60
C SER A 521 -1.49 13.03 -17.00
N ALA A 522 -0.59 12.71 -17.94
CA ALA A 522 -0.94 12.27 -19.29
C ALA A 522 -1.24 10.76 -19.34
N GLY A 523 -0.88 10.02 -18.27
CA GLY A 523 -1.01 8.57 -18.17
C GLY A 523 0.23 7.82 -18.64
N ASP A 524 1.36 8.51 -18.85
CA ASP A 524 2.60 7.86 -19.25
C ASP A 524 3.27 7.19 -18.05
N VAL A 525 3.75 5.96 -18.24
CA VAL A 525 4.26 5.09 -17.16
C VAL A 525 5.76 4.87 -17.31
N GLY A 526 6.54 5.40 -16.37
CA GLY A 526 7.94 5.02 -16.19
C GLY A 526 8.06 3.85 -15.22
N THR A 527 9.03 2.97 -15.44
CA THR A 527 9.20 1.77 -14.60
C THR A 527 10.63 1.57 -14.14
N ALA A 528 10.80 1.03 -12.93
CA ALA A 528 12.06 0.51 -12.43
C ALA A 528 11.84 -0.90 -11.91
N THR A 529 12.74 -1.82 -12.28
CA THR A 529 12.67 -3.21 -11.84
C THR A 529 13.85 -3.53 -10.94
N LEU A 530 13.58 -4.18 -9.82
CA LEU A 530 14.56 -4.72 -8.90
C LEU A 530 14.27 -6.19 -8.65
N ASN A 531 15.16 -7.06 -9.10
CA ASN A 531 15.11 -8.47 -8.74
C ASN A 531 15.84 -8.65 -7.41
N PHE A 532 15.24 -9.42 -6.50
CA PHE A 532 15.86 -9.79 -5.22
C PHE A 532 15.61 -11.27 -4.93
N THR A 533 16.49 -11.88 -4.14
CA THR A 533 16.35 -13.29 -3.72
C THR A 533 15.98 -13.33 -2.26
N VAL A 534 14.87 -13.98 -1.95
CA VAL A 534 14.44 -14.29 -0.60
C VAL A 534 15.09 -15.60 -0.18
N ASN A 535 15.77 -15.59 0.97
CA ASN A 535 16.42 -16.75 1.52
C ASN A 535 16.14 -16.85 3.01
N ASN A 536 14.86 -16.96 3.36
CA ASN A 536 14.47 -17.20 4.74
C ASN A 536 15.09 -18.53 5.20
N PRO A 537 15.62 -18.61 6.43
CA PRO A 537 16.03 -19.90 6.97
C PRO A 537 14.85 -20.88 6.87
N PRO A 538 15.08 -22.17 6.52
CA PRO A 538 14.02 -23.17 6.61
C PRO A 538 13.38 -23.07 8.00
N SER A 539 12.05 -23.13 8.07
CA SER A 539 11.34 -23.07 9.34
C SER A 539 12.05 -23.98 10.33
N VAL A 540 12.55 -23.40 11.43
CA VAL A 540 13.21 -24.18 12.47
C VAL A 540 12.17 -25.22 12.90
N ALA A 541 12.47 -26.50 12.66
CA ALA A 541 11.56 -27.58 12.98
C ALA A 541 11.09 -27.41 14.42
N LEU A 542 9.78 -27.55 14.66
CA LEU A 542 9.25 -27.48 16.00
C LEU A 542 9.92 -28.55 16.88
N PRO A 543 10.20 -28.24 18.16
CA PRO A 543 10.68 -29.25 19.08
C PRO A 543 9.63 -30.36 19.22
N ALA A 544 10.08 -31.57 19.56
CA ALA A 544 9.16 -32.66 19.89
C ALA A 544 8.29 -32.27 21.10
N ARG A 545 6.98 -32.56 21.04
CA ARG A 545 6.06 -32.27 22.16
C ARG A 545 6.50 -32.99 23.44
N PRO A 546 6.58 -32.28 24.58
CA PRO A 546 6.75 -32.91 25.89
C PRO A 546 5.62 -33.90 26.18
N THR A 547 5.94 -34.99 26.89
CA THR A 547 4.94 -35.94 27.40
C THR A 547 4.45 -35.46 28.76
N LEU A 548 3.13 -35.42 28.95
CA LEU A 548 2.51 -35.09 30.24
C LEU A 548 2.28 -36.36 31.08
N PRO A 549 2.31 -36.26 32.42
CA PRO A 549 2.04 -37.40 33.30
C PRO A 549 0.59 -37.87 33.15
N ASN A 550 0.37 -39.12 33.57
CA ASN A 550 -0.96 -39.70 33.71
C ASN A 550 -0.98 -40.57 34.98
N LYS A 551 -1.58 -40.03 36.05
CA LYS A 551 -1.58 -40.63 37.39
C LYS A 551 -2.72 -41.64 37.57
N LEU A 552 -3.87 -41.36 36.97
CA LEU A 552 -5.03 -42.24 37.03
C LEU A 552 -5.13 -43.09 35.75
N PRO A 553 -5.52 -44.36 35.84
CA PRO A 553 -5.42 -45.30 34.72
C PRO A 553 -6.43 -45.07 33.58
N SER A 554 -7.47 -44.28 33.80
CA SER A 554 -8.59 -44.13 32.84
C SER A 554 -8.94 -42.69 32.49
N ILE A 555 -8.36 -41.71 33.20
CA ILE A 555 -8.66 -40.30 33.05
C ILE A 555 -7.42 -39.51 33.43
N SER A 556 -7.13 -38.43 32.71
CA SER A 556 -6.13 -37.46 33.12
C SER A 556 -6.81 -36.19 33.59
N ILE A 557 -6.27 -35.54 34.62
CA ILE A 557 -6.90 -34.38 35.27
C ILE A 557 -6.00 -33.15 35.19
N ALA A 558 -6.56 -32.05 34.70
CA ALA A 558 -5.97 -30.72 34.78
C ALA A 558 -6.77 -29.81 35.72
N GLN A 559 -6.13 -28.85 36.38
CA GLN A 559 -6.81 -27.92 37.29
C GLN A 559 -6.26 -26.50 37.23
N LEU A 560 -7.14 -25.51 37.45
CA LEU A 560 -6.77 -24.10 37.65
C LEU A 560 -6.62 -23.79 39.14
N ALA A 561 -5.63 -22.98 39.50
CA ALA A 561 -5.48 -22.43 40.85
C ALA A 561 -5.22 -20.93 40.82
N TYR A 562 -6.27 -20.11 40.77
CA TYR A 562 -6.17 -18.66 40.70
C TYR A 562 -5.81 -18.01 42.05
N ALA A 563 -5.50 -16.70 42.02
CA ALA A 563 -5.34 -15.93 43.23
C ALA A 563 -6.56 -16.12 44.16
N GLY A 564 -6.33 -16.57 45.39
CA GLY A 564 -7.36 -16.93 46.36
C GLY A 564 -7.58 -18.44 46.57
N THR A 565 -7.13 -19.33 45.67
CA THR A 565 -7.25 -20.80 45.85
C THR A 565 -6.56 -21.28 47.13
N PRO A 566 -7.27 -21.94 48.07
CA PRO A 566 -6.67 -22.48 49.28
C PRO A 566 -5.72 -23.67 49.00
N MET A 567 -4.42 -23.47 49.21
CA MET A 567 -3.40 -24.53 49.16
C MET A 567 -3.37 -25.34 50.47
N THR A 568 -4.50 -25.96 50.82
CA THR A 568 -4.65 -26.81 52.01
C THR A 568 -3.95 -28.17 51.83
N ALA A 569 -3.79 -28.92 52.92
CA ALA A 569 -3.21 -30.27 52.85
C ALA A 569 -4.00 -31.22 51.93
N SER A 570 -5.33 -31.08 51.85
CA SER A 570 -6.17 -31.87 50.93
C SER A 570 -5.93 -31.48 49.48
N THR A 571 -5.86 -30.18 49.15
CA THR A 571 -5.55 -29.70 47.80
C THR A 571 -4.19 -30.22 47.34
N LEU A 572 -3.16 -30.09 48.19
CA LEU A 572 -1.82 -30.58 47.86
C LEU A 572 -1.77 -32.11 47.70
N SER A 573 -2.57 -32.85 48.47
CA SER A 573 -2.71 -34.31 48.30
C SER A 573 -3.34 -34.70 46.96
N LEU A 574 -4.36 -33.97 46.50
CA LEU A 574 -4.93 -34.16 45.16
C LEU A 574 -3.89 -33.86 44.08
N ILE A 575 -3.14 -32.77 44.23
CA ILE A 575 -2.07 -32.41 43.29
C ILE A 575 -0.99 -33.48 43.24
N GLN A 576 -0.64 -34.08 44.38
CA GLN A 576 0.37 -35.13 44.46
C GLN A 576 -0.10 -36.42 43.78
N ASN A 577 -1.34 -36.86 44.02
CA ASN A 577 -1.76 -38.22 43.70
C ASN A 577 -2.67 -38.34 42.47
N ASP A 578 -3.48 -37.32 42.16
CA ASP A 578 -4.61 -37.46 41.23
C ASP A 578 -4.64 -36.43 40.10
N VAL A 579 -3.98 -35.27 40.27
CA VAL A 579 -3.92 -34.21 39.24
C VAL A 579 -2.61 -34.29 38.44
N ASP A 580 -2.74 -34.29 37.12
CA ASP A 580 -1.64 -34.44 36.16
C ASP A 580 -1.03 -33.10 35.76
N LEU A 581 -1.80 -32.01 35.75
CA LEU A 581 -1.33 -30.70 35.36
C LEU A 581 -2.04 -29.60 36.14
N VAL A 582 -1.30 -28.59 36.59
CA VAL A 582 -1.86 -27.41 37.26
C VAL A 582 -1.51 -26.15 36.48
N ILE A 583 -2.45 -25.22 36.38
CA ILE A 583 -2.22 -23.86 35.90
C ILE A 583 -2.40 -22.92 37.11
N PRO A 584 -1.35 -22.70 37.93
CA PRO A 584 -1.47 -21.92 39.15
C PRO A 584 -1.12 -20.44 38.97
N ASN A 585 -1.63 -19.61 39.85
CA ASN A 585 -1.05 -18.30 40.13
C ASN A 585 0.42 -18.49 40.58
N PRO A 586 1.37 -17.66 40.09
CA PRO A 586 2.80 -17.82 40.40
C PRO A 586 3.14 -17.90 41.90
N THR A 587 2.33 -17.28 42.77
CA THR A 587 2.53 -17.33 44.23
C THR A 587 2.47 -18.74 44.82
N TYR A 588 1.83 -19.72 44.16
CA TYR A 588 1.70 -21.08 44.66
C TYR A 588 2.79 -22.05 44.17
N LEU A 589 3.64 -21.63 43.21
CA LEU A 589 4.62 -22.52 42.56
C LEU A 589 5.51 -23.26 43.58
N SER A 590 5.93 -22.55 44.64
CA SER A 590 6.79 -23.12 45.69
C SER A 590 6.07 -24.18 46.52
N ALA A 591 4.81 -23.94 46.89
CA ALA A 591 4.03 -24.87 47.71
C ALA A 591 3.70 -26.15 46.94
N ILE A 592 3.30 -26.00 45.68
CA ILE A 592 3.00 -27.13 44.79
C ILE A 592 4.26 -27.93 44.49
N ASN A 593 5.37 -27.28 44.12
CA ASN A 593 6.63 -27.98 43.84
C ASN A 593 7.14 -28.78 45.05
N ALA A 594 6.95 -28.27 46.27
CA ALA A 594 7.32 -29.00 47.49
C ALA A 594 6.46 -30.25 47.73
N ALA A 595 5.17 -30.21 47.40
CA ALA A 595 4.25 -31.34 47.60
C ALA A 595 4.28 -32.35 46.45
N ALA A 596 4.44 -31.88 45.22
CA ALA A 596 4.29 -32.67 44.00
C ALA A 596 5.28 -32.21 42.91
N PRO A 597 6.59 -32.44 43.09
CA PRO A 597 7.65 -31.93 42.19
C PRO A 597 7.61 -32.51 40.77
N THR A 598 6.78 -33.54 40.53
CA THR A 598 6.62 -34.17 39.22
C THR A 598 5.32 -33.78 38.53
N THR A 599 4.50 -32.91 39.13
CA THR A 599 3.28 -32.38 38.49
C THR A 599 3.62 -31.07 37.78
N PRO A 600 3.53 -31.02 36.43
CA PRO A 600 3.77 -29.80 35.69
C PRO A 600 2.92 -28.61 36.16
N GLN A 601 3.57 -27.45 36.26
CA GLN A 601 2.94 -26.18 36.63
C GLN A 601 3.11 -25.14 35.54
N LEU A 602 2.01 -24.67 34.96
CA LEU A 602 2.03 -23.68 33.88
C LEU A 602 1.57 -22.31 34.38
N ILE A 603 2.40 -21.28 34.21
CA ILE A 603 1.99 -19.91 34.56
C ILE A 603 1.18 -19.28 33.42
N TYR A 604 0.20 -18.47 33.81
CA TYR A 604 -0.68 -17.75 32.89
C TYR A 604 0.08 -16.65 32.15
N THR A 605 -0.10 -16.56 30.83
CA THR A 605 0.39 -15.46 29.99
C THR A 605 -0.60 -15.20 28.86
N ASN A 606 -0.41 -14.10 28.13
CA ASN A 606 -1.26 -13.74 27.01
C ASN A 606 -0.46 -12.95 25.96
N VAL A 607 -0.70 -13.26 24.69
CA VAL A 607 -0.01 -12.67 23.55
C VAL A 607 -0.97 -12.34 22.39
N SER A 608 -2.26 -12.63 22.53
CA SER A 608 -3.30 -12.27 21.53
C SER A 608 -3.95 -10.92 21.82
N ASN A 609 -3.76 -10.40 23.04
CA ASN A 609 -4.13 -9.04 23.42
C ASN A 609 -3.15 -8.47 24.44
N LEU A 610 -2.80 -7.19 24.27
CA LEU A 610 -1.83 -6.50 25.13
C LEU A 610 -2.54 -5.55 26.09
N TYR A 611 -2.22 -5.66 27.37
CA TYR A 611 -2.76 -4.83 28.45
C TYR A 611 -1.77 -4.80 29.63
N GLY A 612 -1.85 -3.75 30.46
CA GLY A 612 -1.00 -3.62 31.65
C GLY A 612 0.49 -3.82 31.35
N GLY A 613 1.14 -4.72 32.09
CA GLY A 613 2.56 -5.03 31.91
C GLY A 613 2.94 -5.61 30.54
N LEU A 614 2.01 -6.27 29.84
CA LEU A 614 2.26 -6.78 28.47
C LEU A 614 2.40 -5.63 27.48
N LEU A 615 1.55 -4.60 27.62
CA LEU A 615 1.63 -3.40 26.80
C LEU A 615 2.97 -2.70 27.01
N THR A 616 3.35 -2.40 28.25
CA THR A 616 4.62 -1.70 28.52
C THR A 616 5.85 -2.54 28.19
N SER A 617 5.76 -3.88 28.26
CA SER A 617 6.80 -4.78 27.77
C SER A 617 6.98 -4.67 26.27
N TRP A 618 5.89 -4.71 25.49
CA TRP A 618 5.94 -4.53 24.04
C TRP A 618 6.50 -3.16 23.66
N LEU A 619 5.97 -2.08 24.24
CA LEU A 619 6.44 -0.72 23.96
C LEU A 619 7.95 -0.59 24.22
N SER A 620 8.41 -1.09 25.36
CA SER A 620 9.84 -1.09 25.71
C SER A 620 10.69 -1.88 24.71
N TYR A 621 10.20 -3.05 24.28
CA TYR A 621 10.87 -3.86 23.26
C TYR A 621 10.94 -3.16 21.91
N ALA A 622 9.83 -2.55 21.47
CA ALA A 622 9.75 -1.83 20.21
C ALA A 622 10.74 -0.67 20.17
N TYR A 623 10.75 0.17 21.20
CA TYR A 623 11.69 1.29 21.31
C TYR A 623 13.15 0.82 21.37
N ALA A 624 13.46 -0.22 22.15
CA ALA A 624 14.82 -0.75 22.27
C ALA A 624 15.37 -1.34 20.96
N ASN A 625 14.47 -1.77 20.05
CA ASN A 625 14.84 -2.37 18.77
C ASN A 625 14.57 -1.44 17.57
N ASN A 626 14.21 -0.17 17.80
CA ASN A 626 13.86 0.81 16.76
C ASN A 626 12.74 0.30 15.82
N ILE A 627 11.72 -0.31 16.42
CA ILE A 627 10.53 -0.84 15.75
C ILE A 627 9.36 0.08 16.08
N SER A 628 8.47 0.31 15.11
CA SER A 628 7.23 1.06 15.37
C SER A 628 6.39 0.33 16.43
N PRO A 629 6.01 1.00 17.55
CA PRO A 629 5.11 0.43 18.55
C PRO A 629 3.77 0.00 17.96
N GLU A 630 3.33 0.65 16.88
CA GLU A 630 2.03 0.35 16.24
C GLU A 630 2.00 -1.01 15.53
N SER A 631 3.16 -1.62 15.25
CA SER A 631 3.21 -2.92 14.56
C SER A 631 2.60 -4.11 15.33
N ALA A 632 2.16 -3.91 16.58
CA ALA A 632 1.47 -4.92 17.37
C ALA A 632 -0.05 -4.78 17.39
N PHE A 633 -0.63 -3.79 16.71
CA PHE A 633 -2.03 -3.46 16.90
C PHE A 633 -2.79 -3.33 15.59
N TYR A 634 -4.05 -3.73 15.64
CA TYR A 634 -5.02 -3.33 14.64
C TYR A 634 -5.51 -1.91 14.90
N HIS A 635 -5.59 -1.08 13.87
CA HIS A 635 -6.07 0.31 13.95
C HIS A 635 -7.40 0.46 13.23
N VAL A 636 -8.35 1.14 13.86
CA VAL A 636 -9.66 1.38 13.24
C VAL A 636 -9.53 2.37 12.09
N SER A 637 -10.11 2.05 10.93
CA SER A 637 -10.08 2.94 9.75
C SER A 637 -11.23 3.95 9.75
N ALA A 638 -12.10 3.91 10.76
CA ALA A 638 -13.23 4.80 10.96
C ALA A 638 -13.63 4.78 12.46
N PRO A 639 -14.34 5.82 12.95
CA PRO A 639 -14.84 5.84 14.32
C PRO A 639 -15.61 4.58 14.69
N THR A 640 -15.11 3.84 15.68
CA THR A 640 -15.59 2.50 16.00
C THR A 640 -16.11 2.43 17.43
N PRO A 641 -17.41 2.15 17.64
CA PRO A 641 -17.97 1.97 18.98
C PRO A 641 -17.36 0.77 19.69
N TYR A 642 -17.17 0.87 21.00
CA TYR A 642 -16.83 -0.27 21.85
C TYR A 642 -17.70 -0.29 23.11
N SER A 643 -17.84 -1.48 23.67
CA SER A 643 -18.41 -1.68 24.99
C SER A 643 -17.73 -2.87 25.65
N GLY A 644 -17.49 -2.78 26.97
CA GLY A 644 -16.85 -3.85 27.72
C GLY A 644 -16.12 -3.34 28.94
N SER A 645 -15.89 -4.25 29.89
CA SER A 645 -15.04 -4.01 31.04
C SER A 645 -14.45 -5.34 31.50
N SER A 646 -13.22 -5.30 31.99
CA SER A 646 -12.52 -6.43 32.57
C SER A 646 -11.70 -5.95 33.76
N PRO A 647 -11.35 -6.82 34.73
CA PRO A 647 -10.49 -6.45 35.85
C PRO A 647 -9.12 -5.87 35.45
N SER A 648 -8.68 -6.10 34.21
CA SER A 648 -7.41 -5.62 33.66
C SER A 648 -7.55 -4.43 32.70
N SER A 649 -8.78 -3.98 32.44
CA SER A 649 -9.04 -2.81 31.60
C SER A 649 -8.93 -1.53 32.42
N GLN A 650 -8.42 -0.48 31.78
CA GLN A 650 -8.25 0.82 32.40
C GLN A 650 -8.86 1.90 31.52
N PRO A 651 -9.51 2.94 32.08
CA PRO A 651 -9.89 4.13 31.34
C PRO A 651 -8.69 4.75 30.62
N VAL A 652 -8.89 5.21 29.39
CA VAL A 652 -7.80 5.74 28.56
C VAL A 652 -7.18 7.02 29.10
N ASN A 653 -7.90 7.74 29.96
CA ASN A 653 -7.45 8.98 30.58
C ASN A 653 -6.74 8.79 31.93
N TRP A 654 -6.48 7.54 32.36
CA TRP A 654 -5.75 7.29 33.60
C TRP A 654 -4.24 7.37 33.37
N PHE A 655 -3.56 8.18 34.18
CA PHE A 655 -2.11 8.10 34.31
C PHE A 655 -1.72 6.85 35.09
N TRP A 656 -0.73 6.11 34.59
CA TRP A 656 -0.33 4.83 35.16
C TRP A 656 0.56 4.98 36.38
N GLU A 657 1.19 6.15 36.52
CA GLU A 657 2.05 6.46 37.64
C GLU A 657 1.88 7.93 38.02
N VAL A 658 1.55 8.21 39.29
CA VAL A 658 1.52 9.57 39.84
C VAL A 658 2.21 9.57 41.19
N TYR A 659 3.32 10.29 41.30
CA TYR A 659 4.12 10.36 42.52
C TYR A 659 4.34 11.79 43.00
N SER A 660 4.31 11.99 44.31
CA SER A 660 4.83 13.21 44.93
C SER A 660 6.18 12.95 45.61
N GLY A 661 7.09 13.91 45.56
CA GLY A 661 8.39 13.82 46.23
C GLY A 661 9.25 15.07 46.05
N PRO A 662 10.51 15.05 46.50
CA PRO A 662 11.45 16.14 46.27
C PRO A 662 11.83 16.27 44.78
N ALA A 663 11.84 17.50 44.25
CA ALA A 663 12.22 17.77 42.86
C ALA A 663 13.68 17.41 42.53
N SER A 664 14.54 17.31 43.56
CA SER A 664 15.91 16.79 43.44
C SER A 664 15.97 15.32 43.06
N GLY A 665 14.87 14.57 43.20
CA GLY A 665 14.85 13.10 43.10
C GLY A 665 15.48 12.39 44.29
N ALA A 666 16.00 13.12 45.29
CA ALA A 666 16.64 12.57 46.47
C ALA A 666 15.69 12.67 47.68
N GLY A 667 15.04 11.55 48.02
CA GLY A 667 14.16 11.42 49.19
C GLY A 667 13.02 10.42 48.96
N THR A 668 12.13 10.30 49.93
CA THR A 668 10.95 9.41 49.85
C THR A 668 9.92 9.96 48.86
N THR A 669 9.44 9.11 47.96
CA THR A 669 8.29 9.37 47.10
C THR A 669 7.02 8.77 47.72
N THR A 670 5.88 9.40 47.47
CA THR A 670 4.55 8.87 47.82
C THR A 670 3.83 8.52 46.53
N ASP A 671 3.34 7.28 46.42
CA ASP A 671 2.48 6.84 45.33
C ASP A 671 1.05 7.39 45.51
N LEU A 672 0.62 8.17 44.54
CA LEU A 672 -0.66 8.86 44.48
C LEU A 672 -1.49 8.38 43.28
N THR A 673 -1.07 7.30 42.60
CA THR A 673 -1.65 6.85 41.33
C THR A 673 -3.15 6.59 41.43
N SER A 674 -3.59 5.74 42.36
CA SER A 674 -5.03 5.45 42.53
C SER A 674 -5.84 6.65 43.01
N ALA A 675 -5.19 7.57 43.74
CA ALA A 675 -5.83 8.73 44.32
C ALA A 675 -6.07 9.81 43.25
N ALA A 676 -5.12 9.98 42.32
CA ALA A 676 -5.24 10.82 41.12
C ALA A 676 -6.41 10.43 40.20
N HIS A 677 -6.87 9.18 40.24
CA HIS A 677 -8.04 8.71 39.48
C HIS A 677 -9.39 9.07 40.13
N GLY A 678 -9.37 9.72 41.31
CA GLY A 678 -10.58 10.11 42.06
C GLY A 678 -11.08 9.07 43.06
N GLY A 679 -10.29 8.02 43.34
CA GLY A 679 -10.65 6.93 44.25
C GLY A 679 -10.38 7.17 45.74
N ALA A 680 -9.68 8.25 46.11
CA ALA A 680 -9.26 8.52 47.49
C ALA A 680 -10.12 9.59 48.20
N THR A 681 -10.20 9.51 49.53
CA THR A 681 -10.88 10.51 50.38
C THR A 681 -10.04 11.75 50.67
N THR A 682 -8.74 11.69 50.38
CA THR A 682 -7.75 12.77 50.55
C THR A 682 -7.20 13.13 49.18
N GLY A 683 -7.22 14.42 48.80
CA GLY A 683 -6.69 14.86 47.51
C GLY A 683 -5.16 15.02 47.48
N GLU A 684 -4.62 15.26 46.29
CA GLU A 684 -3.18 15.23 45.97
C GLU A 684 -2.50 16.60 46.13
N PRO A 685 -1.68 16.82 47.19
CA PRO A 685 -1.02 18.09 47.39
C PRO A 685 0.21 18.24 46.49
N PHE A 686 0.32 19.35 45.76
CA PHE A 686 1.53 19.64 44.95
C PHE A 686 2.76 20.01 45.80
N GLY A 687 2.56 20.37 47.07
CA GLY A 687 3.64 20.60 48.04
C GLY A 687 4.21 22.02 48.05
N ALA A 688 5.27 22.20 48.84
CA ALA A 688 5.98 23.47 49.01
C ALA A 688 7.10 23.63 47.96
N ALA A 689 7.77 24.79 47.93
CA ALA A 689 8.93 25.01 47.09
C ALA A 689 9.97 23.87 47.23
N GLY A 690 10.36 23.26 46.11
CA GLY A 690 11.24 22.10 46.06
C GLY A 690 10.52 20.74 45.97
N SER A 691 9.19 20.70 46.02
CA SER A 691 8.38 19.50 45.73
C SER A 691 8.14 19.33 44.23
N ALA A 692 7.93 18.08 43.79
CA ALA A 692 7.51 17.72 42.45
C ALA A 692 6.37 16.70 42.48
N MET A 693 5.36 16.93 41.63
CA MET A 693 4.35 15.94 41.26
C MET A 693 4.75 15.36 39.89
N THR A 694 5.11 14.08 39.85
CA THR A 694 5.57 13.38 38.63
C THR A 694 4.45 12.49 38.12
N ILE A 695 4.11 12.62 36.84
CA ILE A 695 2.92 12.03 36.21
C ILE A 695 3.38 11.26 34.97
N GLY A 696 3.07 9.97 34.90
CA GLY A 696 3.53 9.03 33.89
C GLY A 696 2.40 8.37 33.12
N TYR A 697 2.60 8.23 31.81
CA TYR A 697 1.70 7.53 30.89
C TYR A 697 2.51 6.59 29.97
N PRO A 698 1.95 5.45 29.52
CA PRO A 698 2.70 4.50 28.67
C PRO A 698 3.18 5.09 27.34
N GLU A 699 2.52 6.13 26.84
CA GLU A 699 2.74 6.69 25.51
C GLU A 699 2.92 8.22 25.58
N PRO A 700 3.39 8.89 24.52
CA PRO A 700 3.36 10.34 24.48
C PRO A 700 1.93 10.86 24.67
N PHE A 701 1.78 11.91 25.46
CA PHE A 701 0.50 12.56 25.70
C PHE A 701 0.70 14.07 25.69
N ARG A 702 -0.39 14.80 25.49
CA ARG A 702 -0.38 16.26 25.37
C ARG A 702 -1.22 17.01 26.40
N GLU A 703 -2.06 16.27 27.14
CA GLU A 703 -3.16 16.83 27.92
C GLU A 703 -3.09 16.39 29.38
N LEU A 704 -3.28 17.35 30.29
CA LEU A 704 -3.46 17.14 31.72
C LEU A 704 -4.69 17.92 32.20
N ASP A 705 -5.75 17.18 32.50
CA ASP A 705 -6.98 17.68 33.11
C ASP A 705 -6.86 17.65 34.63
N VAL A 706 -6.91 18.84 35.25
CA VAL A 706 -6.77 19.00 36.69
C VAL A 706 -8.10 19.45 37.30
N THR A 707 -8.67 18.60 38.15
CA THR A 707 -9.77 19.00 39.03
C THR A 707 -9.21 19.30 40.41
N LEU A 708 -9.42 20.52 40.93
CA LEU A 708 -8.92 20.93 42.24
C LEU A 708 -9.99 20.78 43.32
N SER A 709 -9.63 20.17 44.45
CA SER A 709 -10.41 20.25 45.70
C SER A 709 -10.01 21.49 46.52
N LYS A 710 -8.81 22.02 46.29
CA LYS A 710 -8.33 23.29 46.86
C LYS A 710 -7.43 24.02 45.85
N PRO A 711 -7.72 25.29 45.51
CA PRO A 711 -6.88 26.07 44.61
C PRO A 711 -5.60 26.58 45.27
N ALA A 712 -4.61 26.92 44.45
CA ALA A 712 -3.38 27.56 44.89
C ALA A 712 -3.68 28.96 45.47
N SER A 713 -3.01 29.31 46.56
CA SER A 713 -3.08 30.64 47.16
C SER A 713 -2.00 31.57 46.60
N ALA A 714 -2.21 32.89 46.76
CA ALA A 714 -1.25 33.90 46.30
C ALA A 714 0.19 33.63 46.80
N GLY A 715 1.15 33.72 45.89
CA GLY A 715 2.58 33.50 46.16
C GLY A 715 3.07 32.06 45.93
N TRP A 716 2.18 31.12 45.63
CA TRP A 716 2.56 29.78 45.18
C TRP A 716 2.81 29.75 43.66
N GLN A 717 3.84 29.03 43.20
CA GLN A 717 4.22 28.96 41.77
C GLN A 717 4.68 27.56 41.38
N VAL A 718 4.46 27.20 40.10
CA VAL A 718 4.81 25.90 39.52
C VAL A 718 5.38 26.06 38.11
N THR A 719 6.30 25.17 37.76
CA THR A 719 6.84 25.00 36.40
C THR A 719 6.77 23.53 36.01
N TYR A 720 6.65 23.24 34.72
CA TYR A 720 6.56 21.88 34.20
C TYR A 720 7.86 21.46 33.53
N GLN A 721 8.20 20.17 33.66
CA GLN A 721 9.43 19.60 33.10
C GLN A 721 9.17 18.21 32.53
N TYR A 722 10.01 17.77 31.60
CA TYR A 722 10.00 16.41 31.02
C TYR A 722 11.42 15.81 31.03
N PRO A 723 11.57 14.48 31.08
CA PRO A 723 12.85 13.81 30.98
C PRO A 723 13.30 13.69 29.52
N ALA A 724 14.58 13.97 29.27
CA ALA A 724 15.25 13.79 27.98
C ALA A 724 16.63 13.14 28.20
N LEU A 725 17.21 12.54 27.15
CA LEU A 725 18.59 12.07 27.23
C LEU A 725 19.58 13.25 27.28
N GLY A 726 20.55 13.15 28.18
CA GLY A 726 21.70 14.03 28.27
C GLY A 726 22.65 13.85 27.09
N ALA A 727 23.67 14.70 27.00
CA ALA A 727 24.63 14.68 25.89
C ALA A 727 25.43 13.37 25.76
N ASP A 728 25.44 12.54 26.80
CA ASP A 728 26.07 11.21 26.80
C ASP A 728 25.17 10.10 26.25
N GLY A 729 23.93 10.43 25.87
CA GLY A 729 22.92 9.48 25.36
C GLY A 729 22.45 8.46 26.38
N LYS A 730 22.73 8.65 27.68
CA LYS A 730 22.44 7.67 28.74
C LYS A 730 21.82 8.28 29.99
N THR A 731 22.26 9.47 30.39
CA THR A 731 21.74 10.13 31.59
C THR A 731 20.40 10.79 31.31
N ILE A 732 19.46 10.69 32.25
CA ILE A 732 18.19 11.42 32.18
C ILE A 732 18.38 12.82 32.73
N VAL A 733 18.01 13.83 31.94
CA VAL A 733 18.03 15.25 32.31
C VAL A 733 16.62 15.80 32.21
N TRP A 734 16.17 16.48 33.26
CA TRP A 734 14.87 17.14 33.27
C TRP A 734 14.96 18.52 32.60
N LYS A 735 14.23 18.70 31.50
CA LYS A 735 14.16 19.95 30.74
C LYS A 735 12.84 20.66 31.00
N SER A 736 12.81 21.99 30.84
CA SER A 736 11.58 22.77 30.95
C SER A 736 10.59 22.39 29.86
N LEU A 737 9.34 22.13 30.22
CA LEU A 737 8.24 21.87 29.30
C LEU A 737 7.57 23.18 28.90
N THR A 738 7.43 23.42 27.61
CA THR A 738 6.63 24.53 27.06
C THR A 738 5.17 24.11 27.03
N LEU A 739 4.27 24.99 27.48
CA LEU A 739 2.83 24.74 27.45
C LEU A 739 2.19 25.53 26.30
N ASP A 740 1.25 24.94 25.59
CA ASP A 740 0.47 25.63 24.56
C ASP A 740 -0.66 26.42 25.22
N THR A 741 -1.39 25.77 26.14
CA THR A 741 -2.44 26.40 26.93
C THR A 741 -2.38 25.96 28.39
N ASN A 742 -2.80 26.87 29.28
CA ASN A 742 -2.91 26.60 30.71
C ASN A 742 -4.17 27.24 31.29
N ASN A 743 -5.29 26.54 31.15
CA ASN A 743 -6.59 27.00 31.62
C ASN A 743 -6.75 26.92 33.15
N THR A 744 -5.83 26.27 33.86
CA THR A 744 -5.78 26.26 35.34
C THR A 744 -5.33 27.60 35.94
N ASN A 745 -4.76 28.49 35.11
CA ASN A 745 -4.15 29.75 35.54
C ASN A 745 -3.18 29.54 36.71
N GLY A 746 -2.21 28.64 36.52
CA GLY A 746 -1.23 28.29 37.56
C GLY A 746 -1.85 27.54 38.75
N LEU A 747 -2.82 26.67 38.48
CA LEU A 747 -3.57 25.89 39.48
C LEU A 747 -4.36 26.74 40.49
N THR A 748 -4.80 27.93 40.09
CA THR A 748 -5.74 28.76 40.88
C THR A 748 -7.20 28.40 40.62
N GLN A 749 -7.47 27.59 39.59
CA GLN A 749 -8.75 26.99 39.26
C GLN A 749 -8.56 25.62 38.60
N SER A 750 -9.60 24.78 38.60
CA SER A 750 -9.63 23.56 37.78
C SER A 750 -9.57 23.93 36.30
N GLY A 751 -8.99 23.05 35.49
CA GLY A 751 -8.89 23.25 34.04
C GLY A 751 -7.90 22.32 33.38
N GLN A 752 -7.77 22.48 32.07
CA GLN A 752 -6.86 21.71 31.23
C GLN A 752 -5.53 22.45 31.03
N ILE A 753 -4.46 21.67 30.96
CA ILE A 753 -3.14 22.11 30.50
C ILE A 753 -2.82 21.29 29.24
N THR A 754 -2.40 21.98 28.18
CA THR A 754 -1.97 21.33 26.93
C THR A 754 -0.52 21.69 26.59
N PHE A 755 0.17 20.77 25.95
CA PHE A 755 1.53 20.95 25.45
C PHE A 755 1.78 19.99 24.28
N ASP A 756 2.53 20.43 23.27
CA ASP A 756 2.99 19.50 22.23
C ASP A 756 4.11 18.59 22.77
N PRO A 757 4.10 17.28 22.47
CA PRO A 757 5.16 16.36 22.85
C PRO A 757 6.54 16.87 22.39
N PRO A 758 7.53 17.00 23.29
CA PRO A 758 8.87 17.41 22.89
C PRO A 758 9.53 16.35 21.99
N SER A 759 10.22 16.79 20.95
CA SER A 759 10.85 15.89 19.95
C SER A 759 12.01 15.04 20.49
N ASP A 760 12.55 15.39 21.66
CA ASP A 760 13.59 14.63 22.37
C ASP A 760 13.09 13.99 23.68
N TRP A 761 11.77 13.91 23.86
CA TRP A 761 11.15 13.24 25.00
C TRP A 761 11.36 11.73 24.92
N VAL A 762 11.84 11.13 26.01
CA VAL A 762 12.14 9.70 26.06
C VAL A 762 11.36 9.00 27.17
N PRO A 763 10.88 7.76 26.93
CA PRO A 763 10.32 6.95 27.98
C PRO A 763 11.42 6.63 29.00
N THR A 764 11.11 6.77 30.28
CA THR A 764 12.06 6.67 31.38
C THR A 764 11.59 5.65 32.40
N VAL A 765 12.51 4.92 33.04
CA VAL A 765 12.19 4.10 34.21
C VAL A 765 12.55 4.88 35.47
N LEU A 766 11.57 5.18 36.32
CA LEU A 766 11.85 5.83 37.61
C LEU A 766 12.33 4.80 38.65
N PRO A 767 13.16 5.21 39.63
CA PRO A 767 13.64 4.31 40.68
C PRO A 767 12.49 3.63 41.43
N GLY A 768 12.51 2.29 41.51
CA GLY A 768 11.48 1.49 42.17
C GLY A 768 10.41 0.94 41.23
N ASN A 769 10.39 1.37 39.97
CA ASN A 769 9.42 0.94 38.97
C ASN A 769 10.07 0.07 37.89
N SER A 770 9.26 -0.73 37.19
CA SER A 770 9.72 -1.68 36.17
C SER A 770 9.35 -1.30 34.73
N ALA A 771 8.46 -0.33 34.54
CA ALA A 771 7.99 0.10 33.22
C ALA A 771 8.64 1.43 32.80
N ALA A 772 9.03 1.52 31.53
CA ALA A 772 9.43 2.79 30.93
C ALA A 772 8.17 3.56 30.50
N LEU A 773 7.95 4.75 31.07
CA LEU A 773 6.78 5.60 30.76
C LEU A 773 7.24 6.98 30.31
N TYR A 774 6.37 7.70 29.61
CA TYR A 774 6.52 9.11 29.31
C TYR A 774 6.07 9.93 30.51
N TYR A 775 6.98 10.73 31.07
CA TYR A 775 6.69 11.55 32.25
C TYR A 775 6.67 13.03 31.95
N ILE A 776 5.79 13.74 32.65
CA ILE A 776 5.99 15.14 33.00
C ILE A 776 6.12 15.27 34.52
N ARG A 777 6.73 16.34 35.00
CA ARG A 777 6.66 16.70 36.42
C ARG A 777 6.34 18.17 36.62
N ALA A 778 5.41 18.44 37.53
CA ALA A 778 5.08 19.78 38.00
C ALA A 778 5.94 20.09 39.23
N VAL A 779 6.90 21.01 39.08
CA VAL A 779 7.85 21.42 40.12
C VAL A 779 7.38 22.70 40.78
N THR A 780 7.14 22.66 42.09
CA THR A 780 6.82 23.85 42.88
C THR A 780 8.07 24.71 43.08
N THR A 781 8.06 25.92 42.54
CA THR A 781 9.22 26.83 42.56
C THR A 781 9.14 27.88 43.67
N ALA A 782 7.94 28.21 44.15
CA ALA A 782 7.71 29.14 45.26
C ALA A 782 6.45 28.79 46.06
N GLY A 783 6.41 29.21 47.32
CA GLY A 783 5.26 29.04 48.23
C GLY A 783 5.41 27.92 49.26
N THR A 784 4.55 27.95 50.28
CA THR A 784 4.48 26.95 51.36
C THR A 784 3.47 25.84 51.05
N ALA A 785 3.55 24.71 51.75
CA ALA A 785 2.58 23.61 51.62
C ALA A 785 1.14 24.04 51.93
N ALA A 786 0.95 25.01 52.82
CA ALA A 786 -0.36 25.57 53.12
C ALA A 786 -0.95 26.38 51.95
N GLN A 787 -0.10 27.00 51.12
CA GLN A 787 -0.51 27.73 49.92
C GLN A 787 -0.70 26.83 48.70
N ALA A 788 -0.22 25.59 48.76
CA ALA A 788 -0.27 24.66 47.63
C ALA A 788 -1.70 24.22 47.28
N PRO A 789 -1.98 24.02 45.99
CA PRO A 789 -3.22 23.40 45.53
C PRO A 789 -3.27 21.92 45.91
N ILE A 790 -4.49 21.40 45.98
CA ILE A 790 -4.78 19.98 46.17
C ILE A 790 -5.67 19.54 45.00
N ALA A 791 -5.20 18.58 44.20
CA ALA A 791 -6.00 17.98 43.15
C ALA A 791 -6.96 16.92 43.70
N ALA A 792 -8.19 16.93 43.23
CA ALA A 792 -9.14 15.83 43.40
C ALA A 792 -8.91 14.74 42.32
N THR A 793 -8.56 15.14 41.10
CA THR A 793 -8.18 14.24 40.03
C THR A 793 -7.07 14.85 39.16
N LEU A 794 -6.23 13.98 38.61
CA LEU A 794 -5.26 14.27 37.56
C LEU A 794 -5.48 13.24 36.45
N LEU A 795 -6.05 13.67 35.33
CA LEU A 795 -6.45 12.79 34.23
C LEU A 795 -5.84 13.28 32.90
N GLY A 796 -5.68 12.38 31.95
CA GLY A 796 -5.33 12.71 30.57
C GLY A 796 -6.57 12.89 29.68
N SER A 797 -6.35 12.86 28.37
CA SER A 797 -7.43 12.94 27.38
C SER A 797 -8.33 11.69 27.42
N ASP A 798 -9.64 11.88 27.59
CA ASP A 798 -10.63 10.84 27.27
C ASP A 798 -10.94 10.86 25.76
N TYR A 799 -9.98 10.39 24.97
CA TYR A 799 -10.11 10.37 23.50
C TYR A 799 -11.22 9.44 23.00
N THR A 800 -11.79 8.62 23.88
CA THR A 800 -12.90 7.72 23.57
C THR A 800 -14.28 8.29 23.87
N GLY A 801 -14.35 9.38 24.64
CA GLY A 801 -15.61 9.94 25.15
C GLY A 801 -16.38 8.98 26.05
N ALA A 802 -15.69 8.09 26.78
CA ALA A 802 -16.32 7.13 27.67
C ALA A 802 -16.94 7.79 28.91
N ASN A 803 -16.47 8.99 29.29
CA ASN A 803 -16.97 9.80 30.41
C ASN A 803 -17.04 9.03 31.74
N GLY A 804 -16.04 8.18 32.00
CA GLY A 804 -15.98 7.29 33.16
C GLY A 804 -16.84 6.02 33.07
N GLY A 805 -17.52 5.79 31.94
CA GLY A 805 -18.26 4.57 31.63
C GLY A 805 -17.41 3.47 31.00
N THR A 806 -18.07 2.37 30.63
CA THR A 806 -17.46 1.16 30.03
C THR A 806 -17.72 1.04 28.52
N SER A 807 -18.05 2.16 27.88
CA SER A 807 -18.38 2.21 26.45
C SER A 807 -18.05 3.60 25.91
N GLY A 808 -17.61 3.65 24.66
CA GLY A 808 -17.26 4.89 23.96
C GLY A 808 -17.01 4.61 22.48
N THR A 809 -16.28 5.51 21.84
CA THR A 809 -15.92 5.39 20.42
C THR A 809 -14.41 5.54 20.27
N ILE A 810 -13.77 4.51 19.72
CA ILE A 810 -12.36 4.59 19.30
C ILE A 810 -12.30 5.53 18.09
N PRO A 811 -11.57 6.65 18.14
CA PRO A 811 -11.43 7.55 17.01
C PRO A 811 -10.55 6.95 15.92
N ALA A 812 -10.70 7.43 14.68
CA ALA A 812 -9.78 7.16 13.57
C ALA A 812 -8.77 8.32 13.41
N PHE A 813 -7.65 8.07 12.72
CA PHE A 813 -6.56 9.03 12.51
C PHE A 813 -6.48 9.43 11.04
N ASP A 814 -6.32 10.73 10.78
CA ASP A 814 -6.14 11.26 9.43
C ASP A 814 -4.64 11.36 9.10
N TYR A 815 -4.12 10.34 8.43
CA TYR A 815 -2.73 10.31 7.98
C TYR A 815 -2.40 11.38 6.94
N ALA A 816 -3.39 11.98 6.27
CA ALA A 816 -3.14 13.08 5.33
C ALA A 816 -2.98 14.43 6.04
N ALA A 817 -3.51 14.56 7.26
CA ALA A 817 -3.35 15.75 8.09
C ALA A 817 -1.99 15.79 8.80
N ASP A 818 -1.38 14.62 9.05
CA ASP A 818 -0.04 14.47 9.60
C ASP A 818 1.02 14.79 8.52
N THR A 819 1.38 16.06 8.40
CA THR A 819 2.26 16.54 7.33
C THR A 819 3.74 16.28 7.60
N ASN A 820 4.10 16.10 8.88
CA ASN A 820 5.46 15.85 9.31
C ASN A 820 5.76 14.34 9.49
N HIS A 821 4.73 13.50 9.49
CA HIS A 821 4.74 12.05 9.61
C HIS A 821 5.32 11.53 10.94
N ASP A 822 5.09 12.26 12.04
CA ASP A 822 5.53 11.86 13.39
C ASP A 822 4.46 11.03 14.14
N GLY A 823 3.29 10.81 13.55
CA GLY A 823 2.18 10.05 14.15
C GLY A 823 1.39 10.83 15.21
N TYR A 824 1.57 12.15 15.26
CA TYR A 824 0.89 13.11 16.12
C TYR A 824 0.32 14.26 15.28
N LEU A 825 -0.90 14.71 15.59
CA LEU A 825 -1.48 15.93 15.00
C LEU A 825 -1.38 17.07 15.99
N ASP A 826 -0.48 18.02 15.71
CA ASP A 826 -0.44 19.30 16.41
C ASP A 826 -1.74 20.10 16.17
N ASP A 827 -1.91 21.25 16.83
CA ASP A 827 -3.15 22.03 16.67
C ASP A 827 -3.40 22.53 15.23
N ALA A 828 -2.36 22.75 14.43
CA ALA A 828 -2.49 23.18 13.04
C ALA A 828 -2.86 22.00 12.13
N GLU A 829 -2.23 20.85 12.30
CA GLU A 829 -2.51 19.61 11.59
C GLU A 829 -3.91 19.08 11.95
N TYR A 830 -4.22 19.03 13.23
CA TYR A 830 -5.53 18.59 13.73
C TYR A 830 -6.67 19.47 13.22
N ALA A 831 -6.44 20.77 12.99
CA ALA A 831 -7.45 21.65 12.41
C ALA A 831 -7.80 21.30 10.94
N ASN A 832 -6.89 20.64 10.21
CA ASN A 832 -7.06 20.27 8.80
C ASN A 832 -7.55 18.84 8.60
N ARG A 833 -7.70 18.05 9.67
CA ARG A 833 -8.12 16.65 9.59
C ARG A 833 -9.51 16.46 8.97
N ALA A 834 -9.71 15.32 8.34
CA ALA A 834 -10.98 14.90 7.78
C ALA A 834 -12.06 14.77 8.88
N PRO A 835 -13.31 15.18 8.60
CA PRO A 835 -14.40 15.04 9.57
C PRO A 835 -14.63 13.57 9.96
N GLY A 836 -14.49 13.28 11.26
CA GLY A 836 -14.64 11.93 11.81
C GLY A 836 -13.33 11.35 12.35
N ASP A 837 -12.19 11.79 11.81
CA ASP A 837 -10.87 11.28 12.19
C ASP A 837 -10.30 12.09 13.36
N ASN A 838 -10.89 11.89 14.55
CA ASN A 838 -10.61 12.71 15.73
C ASN A 838 -9.43 12.23 16.59
N ALA A 839 -8.65 11.25 16.15
CA ALA A 839 -7.46 10.82 16.87
C ALA A 839 -6.35 11.86 16.69
N ARG A 840 -5.68 12.24 17.78
CA ARG A 840 -4.48 13.08 17.74
C ARG A 840 -3.19 12.29 17.67
N PHE A 841 -3.22 11.06 18.16
CA PHE A 841 -2.09 10.14 18.06
C PHE A 841 -2.55 8.86 17.38
N VAL A 842 -1.67 8.24 16.58
CA VAL A 842 -1.98 6.96 15.93
C VAL A 842 -2.40 5.89 16.94
N TYR A 843 -1.73 5.82 18.10
CA TYR A 843 -2.06 4.83 19.15
C TYR A 843 -3.50 4.94 19.69
N GLN A 844 -4.14 6.11 19.55
CA GLN A 844 -5.54 6.30 19.99
C GLN A 844 -6.53 5.54 19.10
N THR A 845 -6.10 5.07 17.94
CA THR A 845 -6.92 4.29 16.99
C THR A 845 -6.83 2.78 17.20
N ARG A 846 -5.98 2.31 18.12
CA ARG A 846 -5.80 0.88 18.39
C ARG A 846 -7.11 0.25 18.83
N LEU A 847 -7.46 -0.85 18.19
CA LEU A 847 -8.70 -1.58 18.44
C LEU A 847 -8.65 -2.26 19.81
N PHE A 848 -9.67 -2.01 20.63
CA PHE A 848 -9.85 -2.73 21.90
C PHE A 848 -10.38 -4.15 21.66
N TYR A 849 -9.91 -5.09 22.47
CA TYR A 849 -10.38 -6.46 22.46
C TYR A 849 -11.87 -6.52 22.83
N PRO A 850 -12.74 -7.10 21.99
CA PRO A 850 -14.18 -7.06 22.20
C PRO A 850 -14.62 -7.58 23.57
N SER A 851 -15.61 -6.91 24.16
CA SER A 851 -16.20 -7.18 25.48
C SER A 851 -15.31 -6.95 26.70
N TYR A 852 -13.99 -6.77 26.53
CA TYR A 852 -13.10 -6.50 27.66
C TYR A 852 -12.95 -5.03 28.01
N GLY A 853 -13.10 -4.10 27.06
CA GLY A 853 -13.08 -2.67 27.34
C GLY A 853 -11.73 -2.00 27.06
N SER A 854 -11.61 -0.74 27.49
CA SER A 854 -10.48 0.13 27.12
C SER A 854 -9.13 -0.34 27.65
N MET A 855 -8.06 0.06 26.96
CA MET A 855 -6.66 -0.27 27.30
C MET A 855 -6.34 -1.77 27.31
N ARG A 856 -7.14 -2.56 26.62
CA ARG A 856 -6.85 -3.95 26.30
C ARG A 856 -6.95 -4.13 24.81
N PHE A 857 -5.81 -4.17 24.13
CA PHE A 857 -5.73 -4.01 22.69
C PHE A 857 -5.64 -5.36 21.98
N VAL A 858 -6.26 -5.49 20.81
CA VAL A 858 -6.10 -6.68 19.97
C VAL A 858 -4.69 -6.70 19.40
N THR A 859 -3.98 -7.81 19.59
CA THR A 859 -2.65 -7.99 18.99
C THR A 859 -2.78 -8.34 17.51
N ASP A 860 -2.00 -7.68 16.66
CA ASP A 860 -1.73 -8.12 15.29
C ASP A 860 -0.56 -9.14 15.30
N PRO A 861 -0.84 -10.44 15.05
CA PRO A 861 0.18 -11.47 15.09
C PRO A 861 1.02 -11.56 13.80
N SER A 862 0.69 -10.78 12.75
CA SER A 862 1.35 -10.84 11.45
C SER A 862 2.78 -10.27 11.47
N SER A 863 3.09 -9.42 12.45
CA SER A 863 4.39 -8.78 12.59
C SER A 863 5.45 -9.72 13.19
N PRO A 864 6.58 -9.99 12.49
CA PRO A 864 7.68 -10.78 13.06
C PRO A 864 8.29 -10.17 14.32
N ALA A 865 8.23 -8.84 14.44
CA ALA A 865 8.70 -8.14 15.63
C ALA A 865 7.89 -8.54 16.87
N VAL A 866 6.57 -8.68 16.71
CA VAL A 866 5.66 -9.12 17.77
C VAL A 866 5.90 -10.58 18.12
N GLN A 867 6.14 -11.43 17.13
CA GLN A 867 6.50 -12.84 17.36
C GLN A 867 7.82 -12.97 18.12
N ALA A 868 8.82 -12.15 17.78
CA ALA A 868 10.12 -12.10 18.46
C ALA A 868 10.00 -11.54 19.88
N TRP A 869 9.20 -10.50 20.08
CA TRP A 869 8.87 -9.98 21.40
C TRP A 869 8.18 -11.03 22.26
N ALA A 870 7.13 -11.68 21.76
CA ALA A 870 6.38 -12.70 22.50
C ALA A 870 7.31 -13.85 22.95
N ALA A 871 8.23 -14.27 22.08
CA ALA A 871 9.28 -15.23 22.41
C ALA A 871 10.22 -14.72 23.52
N ALA A 872 10.75 -13.50 23.39
CA ALA A 872 11.66 -12.92 24.37
C ALA A 872 10.98 -12.69 25.73
N PHE A 873 9.76 -12.17 25.73
CA PHE A 873 8.92 -11.97 26.91
C PHE A 873 8.67 -13.30 27.62
N SER A 874 8.28 -14.34 26.88
CA SER A 874 8.03 -15.68 27.42
C SER A 874 9.26 -16.29 28.11
N VAL A 875 10.45 -16.09 27.54
CA VAL A 875 11.72 -16.51 28.16
C VAL A 875 12.00 -15.73 29.45
N GLN A 876 11.77 -14.42 29.45
CA GLN A 876 11.96 -13.58 30.65
C GLN A 876 10.98 -13.94 31.77
N ASP A 877 9.71 -14.18 31.43
CA ASP A 877 8.67 -14.54 32.39
C ASP A 877 8.96 -15.90 33.06
N LEU A 878 9.40 -16.89 32.30
CA LEU A 878 9.86 -18.17 32.85
C LEU A 878 11.15 -18.04 33.67
N ALA A 879 12.06 -17.14 33.30
CA ALA A 879 13.27 -16.87 34.08
C ALA A 879 12.94 -16.21 35.44
N ALA A 880 11.91 -15.36 35.48
CA ALA A 880 11.38 -14.77 36.72
C ALA A 880 10.64 -15.80 37.59
N ASN A 881 10.14 -16.87 36.98
CA ASN A 881 9.37 -17.94 37.62
C ASN A 881 10.04 -19.32 37.42
N PRO A 882 11.22 -19.58 38.01
CA PRO A 882 12.04 -20.75 37.67
C PRO A 882 11.42 -22.12 38.01
N LEU A 883 10.38 -22.14 38.85
CA LEU A 883 9.61 -23.34 39.20
C LEU A 883 8.47 -23.64 38.22
N ALA A 884 8.24 -22.80 37.22
CA ALA A 884 7.28 -23.05 36.17
C ALA A 884 7.84 -24.05 35.13
N ASP A 885 7.04 -25.03 34.77
CA ASP A 885 7.35 -26.04 33.74
C ASP A 885 6.92 -25.59 32.35
N GLY A 886 6.20 -24.47 32.27
CA GLY A 886 5.73 -23.94 31.01
C GLY A 886 4.73 -22.80 31.15
N LEU A 887 4.04 -22.52 30.05
CA LEU A 887 3.15 -21.39 29.87
C LEU A 887 1.75 -21.88 29.48
N PHE A 888 0.75 -21.24 30.06
CA PHE A 888 -0.63 -21.28 29.59
C PHE A 888 -0.94 -19.96 28.90
N ILE A 889 -1.03 -19.99 27.56
CA ILE A 889 -1.33 -18.82 26.73
C ILE A 889 -2.85 -18.71 26.59
N ASP A 890 -3.42 -17.68 27.20
CA ASP A 890 -4.85 -17.44 27.13
C ASP A 890 -5.28 -16.77 25.82
N ASN A 891 -6.56 -16.88 25.48
CA ASN A 891 -7.20 -16.28 24.31
C ASN A 891 -6.48 -16.57 22.97
N ALA A 892 -5.94 -17.77 22.80
CA ALA A 892 -5.22 -18.21 21.62
C ALA A 892 -6.09 -19.04 20.67
N SER A 893 -7.35 -18.64 20.47
CA SER A 893 -8.34 -19.34 19.64
C SER A 893 -7.99 -19.37 18.15
N GLY A 894 -7.06 -18.53 17.70
CA GLY A 894 -6.75 -18.35 16.28
C GLY A 894 -7.88 -17.70 15.46
N SER A 895 -9.02 -17.42 16.09
CA SER A 895 -10.13 -16.70 15.47
C SER A 895 -9.92 -15.20 15.61
N LEU A 896 -10.20 -14.46 14.53
CA LEU A 896 -10.23 -13.01 14.56
C LEU A 896 -11.26 -12.56 15.62
N PRO A 897 -10.86 -11.82 16.67
CA PRO A 897 -11.74 -11.56 17.81
C PRO A 897 -12.83 -10.53 17.49
N PHE A 898 -12.72 -9.83 16.35
CA PHE A 898 -13.68 -8.85 15.85
C PHE A 898 -14.20 -9.25 14.47
N SER A 899 -15.44 -8.87 14.14
CA SER A 899 -16.06 -9.14 12.84
C SER A 899 -16.79 -7.89 12.34
N GLY A 900 -16.58 -7.53 11.07
CA GLY A 900 -17.22 -6.38 10.44
C GLY A 900 -16.65 -5.01 10.84
N THR A 901 -15.63 -4.97 11.71
CA THR A 901 -14.88 -3.75 12.03
C THR A 901 -13.86 -3.49 10.93
N SER A 902 -13.92 -2.31 10.32
CA SER A 902 -12.93 -1.88 9.34
C SER A 902 -11.64 -1.47 10.05
N VAL A 903 -10.56 -2.17 9.72
CA VAL A 903 -9.21 -1.92 10.23
C VAL A 903 -8.25 -1.66 9.08
N ILE A 904 -7.12 -1.02 9.38
CA ILE A 904 -6.10 -0.66 8.38
C ILE A 904 -5.29 -1.90 7.95
N GLU A 905 -4.97 -2.77 8.90
CA GLU A 905 -4.14 -3.95 8.69
C GLU A 905 -4.94 -5.12 8.09
N SER A 906 -4.24 -6.01 7.40
CA SER A 906 -4.86 -7.22 6.83
C SER A 906 -5.25 -8.20 7.93
N THR A 907 -6.42 -8.82 7.76
CA THR A 907 -6.93 -9.89 8.65
C THR A 907 -7.00 -11.25 7.96
N VAL A 908 -6.60 -11.33 6.68
CA VAL A 908 -6.80 -12.53 5.82
C VAL A 908 -6.08 -13.77 6.36
N SER A 909 -4.89 -13.59 6.93
CA SER A 909 -4.04 -14.68 7.43
C SER A 909 -4.04 -14.85 8.95
N TYR A 910 -4.95 -14.18 9.68
CA TYR A 910 -4.92 -14.07 11.14
C TYR A 910 -4.73 -15.40 11.88
N SER A 911 -5.44 -16.47 11.47
CA SER A 911 -5.33 -17.79 12.10
C SER A 911 -3.93 -18.40 11.94
N GLN A 912 -3.32 -18.26 10.76
CA GLN A 912 -1.97 -18.76 10.52
C GLN A 912 -0.92 -17.89 11.23
N ASP A 913 -1.11 -16.59 11.26
CA ASP A 913 -0.20 -15.64 11.92
C ASP A 913 -0.22 -15.84 13.44
N SER A 914 -1.40 -16.07 14.02
CA SER A 914 -1.56 -16.44 15.43
C SER A 914 -0.79 -17.73 15.77
N ALA A 915 -0.85 -18.73 14.89
CA ALA A 915 -0.07 -19.95 15.05
C ALA A 915 1.44 -19.70 14.92
N ASN A 916 1.88 -18.83 14.01
CA ASN A 916 3.29 -18.47 13.87
C ASN A 916 3.83 -17.79 15.13
N LEU A 917 3.03 -16.92 15.73
CA LEU A 917 3.34 -16.27 17.00
C LEU A 917 3.47 -17.28 18.15
N VAL A 918 2.53 -18.21 18.31
CA VAL A 918 2.64 -19.29 19.31
C VAL A 918 3.84 -20.19 19.03
N ALA A 919 4.11 -20.50 17.77
CA ALA A 919 5.27 -21.31 17.37
C ALA A 919 6.60 -20.63 17.73
N ALA A 920 6.67 -19.29 17.65
CA ALA A 920 7.83 -18.54 18.09
C ALA A 920 8.07 -18.69 19.60
N VAL A 921 7.00 -18.59 20.41
CA VAL A 921 7.06 -18.85 21.85
C VAL A 921 7.53 -20.27 22.13
N VAL A 922 6.90 -21.29 21.52
CA VAL A 922 7.22 -22.71 21.72
C VAL A 922 8.69 -23.01 21.42
N ARG A 923 9.23 -22.45 20.32
CA ARG A 923 10.66 -22.62 19.99
C ARG A 923 11.58 -21.97 21.03
N ALA A 924 11.22 -20.76 21.49
CA ALA A 924 12.06 -19.99 22.40
C ALA A 924 12.13 -20.61 23.81
N VAL A 925 11.04 -21.21 24.28
CA VAL A 925 10.97 -21.80 25.62
C VAL A 925 11.26 -23.30 25.65
N ALA A 926 11.52 -23.93 24.49
CA ALA A 926 11.77 -25.36 24.41
C ALA A 926 12.86 -25.83 25.41
N PRO A 927 12.68 -26.98 26.09
CA PRO A 927 11.61 -27.97 25.95
C PRO A 927 10.42 -27.76 26.90
N LYS A 928 10.12 -26.53 27.32
CA LYS A 928 8.99 -26.24 28.24
C LYS A 928 7.63 -26.51 27.60
N ILE A 929 6.62 -26.74 28.44
CA ILE A 929 5.24 -27.02 28.01
C ILE A 929 4.55 -25.70 27.61
N VAL A 930 3.81 -25.70 26.51
CA VAL A 930 2.97 -24.56 26.13
C VAL A 930 1.56 -25.05 25.85
N ILE A 931 0.58 -24.62 26.64
CA ILE A 931 -0.83 -24.92 26.41
C ILE A 931 -1.55 -23.64 26.01
N THR A 932 -2.37 -23.70 24.97
CA THR A 932 -3.12 -22.55 24.44
C THR A 932 -4.60 -22.70 24.73
N ASN A 933 -5.25 -21.67 25.28
CA ASN A 933 -6.71 -21.61 25.36
C ASN A 933 -7.29 -21.36 23.96
N THR A 934 -7.89 -22.38 23.35
CA THR A 934 -8.41 -22.32 21.97
C THR A 934 -9.91 -22.09 21.87
N SER A 935 -10.56 -21.88 23.03
CA SER A 935 -12.00 -21.80 23.18
C SER A 935 -12.70 -20.97 22.12
N GLY A 936 -13.71 -21.57 21.49
CA GLY A 936 -14.52 -20.92 20.44
C GLY A 936 -13.79 -20.72 19.11
N GLY A 937 -12.58 -21.27 18.95
CA GLY A 937 -11.80 -21.20 17.71
C GLY A 937 -12.34 -22.09 16.59
N GLY A 938 -12.82 -23.30 16.93
CA GLY A 938 -13.32 -24.26 15.94
C GLY A 938 -12.27 -24.59 14.88
N ALA A 939 -12.55 -24.36 13.60
CA ALA A 939 -11.55 -24.60 12.56
C ALA A 939 -10.35 -23.66 12.61
N SER A 940 -10.50 -22.47 13.19
CA SER A 940 -9.44 -21.44 13.26
C SER A 940 -8.38 -21.76 14.33
N SER A 941 -8.66 -22.65 15.29
CA SER A 941 -7.70 -23.06 16.32
C SER A 941 -6.71 -24.11 15.82
N VAL A 942 -7.06 -24.87 14.78
CA VAL A 942 -6.24 -25.98 14.27
C VAL A 942 -4.78 -25.59 13.99
N PRO A 943 -4.47 -24.45 13.33
CA PRO A 943 -3.09 -24.02 13.15
C PRO A 943 -2.35 -23.81 14.48
N THR A 944 -2.99 -23.18 15.46
CA THR A 944 -2.42 -22.96 16.80
C THR A 944 -2.22 -24.27 17.54
N ALA A 945 -3.19 -25.18 17.45
CA ALA A 945 -3.13 -26.49 18.08
C ALA A 945 -2.00 -27.35 17.55
N LYS A 946 -1.65 -27.26 16.25
CA LYS A 946 -0.52 -27.96 15.64
C LYS A 946 0.83 -27.56 16.22
N VAL A 947 0.97 -26.32 16.70
CA VAL A 947 2.28 -25.80 17.13
C VAL A 947 2.50 -25.84 18.64
N SER A 948 1.44 -25.98 19.45
CA SER A 948 1.51 -25.97 20.92
C SER A 948 2.05 -27.28 21.54
N THR A 949 1.91 -27.50 22.85
CA THR A 949 2.01 -28.83 23.50
C THR A 949 0.62 -29.43 23.73
N GLY A 950 -0.34 -28.59 24.07
CA GLY A 950 -1.75 -28.94 24.13
C GLY A 950 -2.63 -27.71 23.98
N VAL A 951 -3.93 -27.94 23.97
CA VAL A 951 -4.97 -26.92 23.92
C VAL A 951 -5.93 -27.08 25.09
N LEU A 952 -6.62 -26.00 25.44
CA LEU A 952 -7.70 -26.01 26.41
C LEU A 952 -8.96 -25.44 25.76
N GLU A 953 -10.06 -26.18 25.91
CA GLU A 953 -11.41 -25.75 25.56
C GLU A 953 -12.18 -25.45 26.85
N GLU A 954 -12.42 -24.17 27.11
CA GLU A 954 -12.98 -23.56 28.32
C GLU A 954 -14.50 -23.67 28.34
N SER A 955 -15.07 -24.08 29.48
CA SER A 955 -16.51 -24.29 29.62
C SER A 955 -17.13 -25.10 28.47
N PHE A 956 -16.36 -26.05 27.94
CA PHE A 956 -16.65 -26.82 26.74
C PHE A 956 -17.67 -27.93 27.02
N LEU A 957 -17.45 -28.70 28.10
CA LEU A 957 -18.43 -29.68 28.55
C LEU A 957 -19.51 -28.95 29.33
N ARG A 958 -20.75 -28.94 28.83
CA ARG A 958 -21.91 -28.29 29.46
C ARG A 958 -23.00 -29.31 29.78
N PRO A 959 -22.82 -30.18 30.79
CA PRO A 959 -23.61 -31.39 30.93
C PRO A 959 -25.10 -31.14 31.19
N MET A 960 -25.43 -29.98 31.75
CA MET A 960 -26.80 -29.61 32.11
C MET A 960 -27.49 -28.74 31.05
N SER A 961 -26.81 -28.37 29.95
CA SER A 961 -27.40 -27.51 28.91
C SER A 961 -27.08 -27.95 27.47
N ALA A 962 -26.21 -28.94 27.27
CA ALA A 962 -25.92 -29.47 25.95
C ALA A 962 -27.11 -30.24 25.37
N THR A 963 -27.50 -29.91 24.14
CA THR A 963 -28.40 -30.74 23.34
C THR A 963 -27.65 -31.93 22.76
N TRP A 964 -28.34 -32.95 22.25
CA TRP A 964 -27.64 -34.05 21.58
C TRP A 964 -26.83 -33.57 20.37
N ALA A 965 -27.28 -32.54 19.66
CA ALA A 965 -26.53 -31.94 18.55
C ALA A 965 -25.24 -31.25 19.03
N ALA A 966 -25.28 -30.55 20.16
CA ALA A 966 -24.09 -29.92 20.75
C ALA A 966 -23.04 -30.96 21.20
N VAL A 967 -23.48 -32.16 21.58
CA VAL A 967 -22.57 -33.28 21.91
C VAL A 967 -21.85 -33.80 20.66
N ASP A 968 -22.56 -33.93 19.53
CA ASP A 968 -21.94 -34.30 18.25
C ASP A 968 -20.95 -33.23 17.79
N ASP A 969 -21.29 -31.94 17.92
CA ASP A 969 -20.38 -30.84 17.61
C ASP A 969 -19.12 -30.87 18.49
N ALA A 970 -19.28 -31.12 19.79
CA ALA A 970 -18.16 -31.27 20.71
C ALA A 970 -17.25 -32.45 20.31
N ALA A 971 -17.83 -33.59 19.91
CA ALA A 971 -17.07 -34.73 19.42
C ALA A 971 -16.26 -34.41 18.16
N ASN A 972 -16.83 -33.62 17.24
CA ASN A 972 -16.14 -33.18 16.03
C ASN A 972 -14.95 -32.27 16.35
N VAL A 973 -15.11 -31.32 17.28
CA VAL A 973 -14.00 -30.44 17.72
C VAL A 973 -12.87 -31.26 18.35
N VAL A 974 -13.18 -32.18 19.28
CA VAL A 974 -12.16 -33.03 19.90
C VAL A 974 -11.43 -33.89 18.85
N ALA A 975 -12.17 -34.48 17.90
CA ALA A 975 -11.59 -35.27 16.83
C ALA A 975 -10.72 -34.42 15.88
N GLN A 976 -11.12 -33.18 15.60
CA GLN A 976 -10.35 -32.24 14.77
C GLN A 976 -9.02 -31.88 15.44
N GLU A 977 -9.03 -31.60 16.74
CA GLU A 977 -7.81 -31.26 17.48
C GLU A 977 -6.86 -32.46 17.57
N LEU A 978 -7.38 -33.66 17.88
CA LEU A 978 -6.61 -34.91 17.91
C LEU A 978 -6.14 -35.38 16.52
N GLY A 979 -6.77 -34.91 15.44
CA GLY A 979 -6.38 -35.22 14.06
C GLY A 979 -5.43 -34.20 13.43
N SER A 980 -5.08 -33.12 14.15
CA SER A 980 -4.36 -31.97 13.60
C SER A 980 -2.89 -32.24 13.31
N ASP A 981 -2.22 -33.16 14.03
CA ASP A 981 -0.78 -33.42 13.90
C ASP A 981 -0.38 -34.86 14.30
N ASN A 982 0.87 -35.25 14.06
CA ASN A 982 1.42 -36.55 14.45
C ASN A 982 2.80 -36.41 15.13
N PRO A 983 2.90 -36.53 16.48
CA PRO A 983 1.83 -36.90 17.42
C PRO A 983 0.88 -35.72 17.72
N PRO A 984 -0.40 -36.01 18.06
CA PRO A 984 -1.38 -34.96 18.28
C PRO A 984 -1.17 -34.17 19.59
N PRO A 985 -1.74 -32.95 19.68
CA PRO A 985 -1.79 -32.16 20.90
C PRO A 985 -2.50 -32.90 22.05
N TYR A 986 -2.22 -32.49 23.29
CA TYR A 986 -3.12 -32.76 24.40
C TYR A 986 -4.34 -31.83 24.32
N VAL A 987 -5.52 -32.29 24.73
CA VAL A 987 -6.77 -31.51 24.72
C VAL A 987 -7.37 -31.51 26.13
N ILE A 988 -7.35 -30.37 26.79
CA ILE A 988 -7.99 -30.16 28.09
C ILE A 988 -9.44 -29.74 27.86
N LEU A 989 -10.37 -30.53 28.36
CA LEU A 989 -11.80 -30.28 28.28
C LEU A 989 -12.28 -29.74 29.63
N ASP A 990 -12.50 -28.44 29.71
CA ASP A 990 -13.07 -27.81 30.91
C ASP A 990 -14.59 -27.99 30.92
N SER A 991 -15.12 -28.36 32.09
CA SER A 991 -16.55 -28.52 32.31
C SER A 991 -17.15 -27.28 32.96
N SER A 992 -18.39 -26.94 32.62
CA SER A 992 -19.14 -25.87 33.27
C SER A 992 -20.30 -26.43 34.12
N PRO A 993 -20.46 -25.98 35.38
CA PRO A 993 -21.59 -26.38 36.23
C PRO A 993 -22.89 -25.65 35.85
N GLY A 994 -22.83 -24.59 35.05
CA GLY A 994 -23.97 -23.70 34.80
C GLY A 994 -24.49 -23.11 36.11
N SER A 995 -25.80 -23.22 36.35
CA SER A 995 -26.45 -22.76 37.59
C SER A 995 -26.49 -23.82 38.70
N PHE A 996 -25.93 -25.01 38.47
CA PHE A 996 -25.96 -26.10 39.45
C PHE A 996 -24.82 -25.98 40.46
N ALA A 997 -25.04 -26.49 41.68
CA ALA A 997 -23.95 -26.63 42.63
C ALA A 997 -22.96 -27.70 42.13
N THR A 998 -21.66 -27.44 42.26
CA THR A 998 -20.60 -28.38 41.86
C THR A 998 -20.63 -29.69 42.65
N THR A 999 -21.33 -29.71 43.78
CA THR A 999 -21.58 -30.89 44.62
C THR A 999 -22.86 -31.65 44.24
N ASP A 1000 -23.63 -31.21 43.24
CA ASP A 1000 -24.84 -31.92 42.78
C ASP A 1000 -24.43 -33.24 42.11
N PRO A 1001 -24.84 -34.41 42.64
CA PRO A 1001 -24.46 -35.71 42.07
C PRO A 1001 -24.87 -35.88 40.61
N ARG A 1002 -25.98 -35.28 40.19
CA ARG A 1002 -26.45 -35.34 38.81
C ARG A 1002 -25.49 -34.63 37.87
N LEU A 1003 -25.03 -33.43 38.26
CA LEU A 1003 -24.04 -32.67 37.49
C LEU A 1003 -22.72 -33.44 37.42
N GLN A 1004 -22.27 -33.99 38.55
CA GLN A 1004 -21.00 -34.72 38.64
C GLN A 1004 -20.99 -35.95 37.72
N GLU A 1005 -22.02 -36.80 37.80
CA GLU A 1005 -22.14 -37.98 36.93
C GLU A 1005 -22.30 -37.61 35.46
N ALA A 1006 -23.09 -36.58 35.15
CA ALA A 1006 -23.23 -36.09 33.78
C ALA A 1006 -21.89 -35.56 33.23
N THR A 1007 -21.07 -34.89 34.07
CA THR A 1007 -19.74 -34.40 33.69
C THR A 1007 -18.80 -35.54 33.34
N LEU A 1008 -18.70 -36.56 34.20
CA LEU A 1008 -17.85 -37.72 33.96
C LEU A 1008 -18.29 -38.51 32.73
N ALA A 1009 -19.60 -38.78 32.61
CA ALA A 1009 -20.12 -39.51 31.48
C ALA A 1009 -19.86 -38.77 30.16
N TYR A 1010 -20.10 -37.46 30.12
CA TYR A 1010 -19.86 -36.66 28.92
C TYR A 1010 -18.37 -36.64 28.55
N TYR A 1011 -17.45 -36.44 29.50
CA TYR A 1011 -16.02 -36.54 29.24
C TYR A 1011 -15.64 -37.92 28.67
N TYR A 1012 -16.07 -39.01 29.31
CA TYR A 1012 -15.73 -40.36 28.86
C TYR A 1012 -16.32 -40.71 27.48
N LEU A 1013 -17.39 -40.06 27.03
CA LEU A 1013 -17.82 -40.23 25.64
C LEU A 1013 -16.77 -39.72 24.65
N LEU A 1014 -16.12 -38.59 24.95
CA LEU A 1014 -15.19 -37.90 24.06
C LEU A 1014 -13.72 -38.30 24.27
N ALA A 1015 -13.37 -38.85 25.44
CA ALA A 1015 -12.00 -38.99 25.87
C ALA A 1015 -11.11 -39.85 24.95
N ASP A 1016 -9.91 -39.34 24.68
CA ASP A 1016 -8.75 -40.16 24.35
C ASP A 1016 -7.92 -40.36 25.64
N PRO A 1017 -7.73 -41.59 26.15
CA PRO A 1017 -7.07 -41.84 27.43
C PRO A 1017 -5.60 -41.41 27.49
N GLN A 1018 -4.97 -41.11 26.36
CA GLN A 1018 -3.58 -40.68 26.28
C GLN A 1018 -3.44 -39.19 25.97
N LYS A 1019 -4.49 -38.56 25.42
CA LYS A 1019 -4.40 -37.20 24.87
C LYS A 1019 -5.45 -36.23 25.37
N THR A 1020 -6.50 -36.67 26.07
CA THR A 1020 -7.49 -35.75 26.65
C THR A 1020 -7.37 -35.67 28.16
N MET A 1021 -7.61 -34.49 28.72
CA MET A 1021 -7.67 -34.26 30.17
C MET A 1021 -9.00 -33.62 30.54
N LEU A 1022 -9.56 -33.97 31.69
CA LEU A 1022 -10.73 -33.31 32.26
C LEU A 1022 -10.28 -32.20 33.21
N MET A 1023 -10.88 -31.02 33.07
CA MET A 1023 -10.80 -29.96 34.07
C MET A 1023 -12.16 -29.80 34.75
N LEU A 1024 -12.17 -29.97 36.08
CA LEU A 1024 -13.41 -29.98 36.87
C LEU A 1024 -13.80 -28.56 37.27
N TYR A 1025 -14.79 -28.01 36.57
CA TYR A 1025 -15.44 -26.73 36.86
C TYR A 1025 -14.48 -25.53 36.94
N GLY A 1026 -13.39 -25.56 36.16
CA GLY A 1026 -12.25 -24.64 36.31
C GLY A 1026 -12.63 -23.18 36.09
N GLY A 1027 -13.45 -22.90 35.07
CA GLY A 1027 -13.91 -21.54 34.77
C GLY A 1027 -15.00 -20.99 35.69
N ALA A 1028 -15.66 -21.82 36.51
CA ALA A 1028 -16.85 -21.41 37.26
C ALA A 1028 -16.54 -20.75 38.61
N ASN A 1029 -15.54 -21.26 39.32
CA ASN A 1029 -14.99 -20.63 40.52
C ASN A 1029 -13.49 -20.95 40.63
N PRO A 1030 -12.64 -20.25 39.88
CA PRO A 1030 -11.22 -20.60 39.75
C PRO A 1030 -10.41 -20.41 41.05
N ALA A 1031 -10.99 -19.72 42.06
CA ALA A 1031 -10.42 -19.54 43.38
C ALA A 1031 -11.00 -20.49 44.45
N ALA A 1032 -11.88 -21.42 44.07
CA ALA A 1032 -12.50 -22.36 45.01
C ALA A 1032 -11.49 -23.32 45.65
N ASP A 1033 -11.83 -23.82 46.84
CA ASP A 1033 -11.21 -25.03 47.37
C ASP A 1033 -11.60 -26.21 46.47
N TRP A 1034 -10.62 -26.95 45.94
CA TRP A 1034 -10.87 -28.07 45.03
C TRP A 1034 -11.68 -29.20 45.66
N SER A 1035 -11.75 -29.30 46.99
CA SER A 1035 -12.68 -30.23 47.64
C SER A 1035 -14.15 -29.99 47.29
N GLN A 1036 -14.51 -28.78 46.84
CA GLN A 1036 -15.87 -28.40 46.41
C GLN A 1036 -16.15 -28.76 44.95
N THR A 1037 -15.11 -28.95 44.13
CA THR A 1037 -15.21 -29.25 42.69
C THR A 1037 -14.79 -30.68 42.36
N TRP A 1038 -14.11 -31.36 43.29
CA TRP A 1038 -13.63 -32.73 43.11
C TRP A 1038 -14.78 -33.73 43.03
N ILE A 1039 -14.66 -34.68 42.09
CA ILE A 1039 -15.59 -35.81 41.94
C ILE A 1039 -14.85 -37.09 42.33
N PRO A 1040 -15.06 -37.66 43.53
CA PRO A 1040 -14.33 -38.85 43.97
C PRO A 1040 -14.34 -40.03 42.99
N ALA A 1041 -15.42 -40.19 42.23
CA ALA A 1041 -15.57 -41.23 41.21
C ALA A 1041 -14.47 -41.24 40.13
N VAL A 1042 -13.75 -40.14 39.89
CA VAL A 1042 -12.62 -40.10 38.91
C VAL A 1042 -11.52 -41.12 39.24
N THR A 1043 -11.38 -41.51 40.50
CA THR A 1043 -10.38 -42.50 40.95
C THR A 1043 -10.73 -43.94 40.56
N THR A 1044 -11.96 -44.18 40.08
CA THR A 1044 -12.40 -45.52 39.65
C THR A 1044 -11.91 -45.83 38.23
N ASN A 1045 -11.24 -46.97 38.08
CA ASN A 1045 -10.72 -47.43 36.80
C ASN A 1045 -11.83 -47.99 35.88
N VAL A 1046 -12.38 -47.12 35.03
CA VAL A 1046 -13.35 -47.51 33.99
C VAL A 1046 -12.74 -48.32 32.84
N GLY A 1047 -11.41 -48.32 32.74
CA GLY A 1047 -10.64 -49.07 31.75
C GLY A 1047 -10.34 -48.26 30.48
N THR A 1048 -10.05 -48.95 29.37
CA THR A 1048 -9.79 -48.31 28.06
C THR A 1048 -11.04 -48.37 27.17
N PRO A 1049 -11.30 -47.36 26.33
CA PRO A 1049 -12.43 -47.36 25.42
C PRO A 1049 -12.25 -48.44 24.34
N LEU A 1050 -13.33 -49.14 24.01
CA LEU A 1050 -13.37 -50.23 23.02
C LEU A 1050 -13.77 -49.76 21.62
N GLY A 1051 -14.13 -48.49 21.47
CA GLY A 1051 -14.56 -47.87 20.22
C GLY A 1051 -14.89 -46.39 20.42
N ALA A 1052 -15.34 -45.73 19.36
CA ALA A 1052 -15.89 -44.38 19.43
C ALA A 1052 -17.24 -44.37 20.16
N MET A 1053 -17.71 -43.19 20.56
CA MET A 1053 -19.08 -43.01 21.02
C MET A 1053 -20.09 -43.33 19.90
N SER A 1054 -21.29 -43.71 20.29
CA SER A 1054 -22.38 -44.01 19.36
C SER A 1054 -23.74 -43.68 19.98
N VAL A 1055 -24.78 -43.52 19.16
CA VAL A 1055 -26.15 -43.41 19.66
C VAL A 1055 -26.59 -44.78 20.17
N TYR A 1056 -26.74 -44.90 21.49
CA TYR A 1056 -27.13 -46.13 22.17
C TYR A 1056 -28.66 -46.32 22.16
N ALA A 1057 -29.41 -45.23 22.32
CA ALA A 1057 -30.87 -45.22 22.20
C ALA A 1057 -31.37 -43.89 21.64
N THR A 1058 -32.50 -43.90 20.94
CA THR A 1058 -33.16 -42.69 20.45
C THR A 1058 -34.67 -42.89 20.37
N GLY A 1059 -35.43 -41.81 20.50
CA GLY A 1059 -36.88 -41.81 20.41
C GLY A 1059 -37.47 -40.41 20.62
N GLN A 1060 -38.78 -40.33 20.78
CA GLN A 1060 -39.44 -39.08 21.13
C GLN A 1060 -39.30 -38.79 22.62
N ASP A 1061 -39.05 -37.53 22.96
CA ASP A 1061 -38.97 -37.06 24.34
C ASP A 1061 -40.32 -37.32 25.05
N PRO A 1062 -40.33 -37.99 26.22
CA PRO A 1062 -41.58 -38.34 26.90
C PRO A 1062 -42.39 -37.15 27.42
N GLU A 1063 -41.74 -36.00 27.67
CA GLU A 1063 -42.41 -34.77 28.07
C GLU A 1063 -42.92 -33.99 26.85
N ASN A 1064 -42.13 -33.92 25.79
CA ASN A 1064 -42.49 -33.23 24.56
C ASN A 1064 -42.25 -34.11 23.32
N PRO A 1065 -43.29 -34.82 22.82
CA PRO A 1065 -43.16 -35.74 21.69
C PRO A 1065 -42.81 -35.09 20.33
N ALA A 1066 -42.66 -33.77 20.26
CA ALA A 1066 -42.12 -33.07 19.08
C ALA A 1066 -40.58 -33.00 19.09
N LEU A 1067 -39.96 -33.32 20.23
CA LEU A 1067 -38.51 -33.34 20.40
C LEU A 1067 -37.98 -34.77 20.35
N THR A 1068 -36.84 -34.96 19.70
CA THR A 1068 -36.15 -36.26 19.69
C THR A 1068 -35.08 -36.28 20.78
N TYR A 1069 -35.07 -37.33 21.60
CA TYR A 1069 -33.96 -37.61 22.50
C TYR A 1069 -32.94 -38.54 21.83
N GLN A 1070 -31.69 -38.40 22.25
CA GLN A 1070 -30.65 -39.39 22.04
C GLN A 1070 -29.96 -39.69 23.36
N VAL A 1071 -29.59 -40.95 23.54
CA VAL A 1071 -28.68 -41.41 24.59
C VAL A 1071 -27.41 -41.85 23.89
N PHE A 1072 -26.32 -41.16 24.18
CA PHE A 1072 -25.01 -41.56 23.69
C PHE A 1072 -24.40 -42.60 24.62
N GLY A 1073 -23.69 -43.56 24.04
CA GLY A 1073 -23.01 -44.60 24.78
C GLY A 1073 -21.64 -44.94 24.24
N ARG A 1074 -20.73 -45.32 25.15
CA ARG A 1074 -19.40 -45.80 24.81
C ARG A 1074 -19.00 -46.96 25.73
N GLN A 1075 -18.51 -48.03 25.11
CA GLN A 1075 -18.05 -49.22 25.81
C GLN A 1075 -16.59 -49.05 26.22
N TYR A 1076 -16.30 -49.42 27.47
CA TYR A 1076 -14.96 -49.51 28.03
C TYR A 1076 -14.66 -50.95 28.45
N THR A 1077 -13.39 -51.28 28.72
CA THR A 1077 -13.03 -52.62 29.19
C THR A 1077 -13.75 -52.99 30.48
N ASN A 1078 -13.91 -52.06 31.42
CA ASN A 1078 -14.54 -52.32 32.73
C ASN A 1078 -15.93 -51.70 32.90
N ALA A 1079 -16.39 -50.86 31.96
CA ALA A 1079 -17.64 -50.11 32.11
C ALA A 1079 -18.41 -49.92 30.79
N LEU A 1080 -19.67 -49.52 30.90
CA LEU A 1080 -20.46 -48.87 29.86
C LEU A 1080 -20.76 -47.45 30.33
N VAL A 1081 -20.45 -46.44 29.52
CA VAL A 1081 -20.78 -45.04 29.81
C VAL A 1081 -21.99 -44.65 29.00
N LEU A 1082 -22.99 -44.03 29.63
CA LEU A 1082 -24.18 -43.48 28.99
C LEU A 1082 -24.36 -42.01 29.36
N TYR A 1083 -24.76 -41.17 28.41
CA TYR A 1083 -25.17 -39.78 28.67
C TYR A 1083 -26.39 -39.43 27.82
N LYS A 1084 -27.42 -38.87 28.46
CA LYS A 1084 -28.64 -38.38 27.81
C LYS A 1084 -28.64 -36.85 27.87
N PRO A 1085 -28.23 -36.15 26.80
CA PRO A 1085 -28.27 -34.68 26.74
C PRO A 1085 -29.72 -34.19 26.64
N LEU A 1086 -29.91 -32.88 26.50
CA LEU A 1086 -31.24 -32.33 26.26
C LEU A 1086 -31.77 -32.78 24.89
N SER A 1087 -33.02 -33.24 24.87
CA SER A 1087 -33.74 -33.53 23.64
C SER A 1087 -33.79 -32.29 22.74
N TYR A 1088 -33.72 -32.51 21.43
CA TYR A 1088 -33.63 -31.43 20.46
C TYR A 1088 -34.23 -31.85 19.11
N THR A 1089 -34.91 -30.92 18.46
CA THR A 1089 -35.33 -31.03 17.06
C THR A 1089 -35.13 -29.68 16.39
N LEU A 1090 -34.41 -29.66 15.27
CA LEU A 1090 -34.15 -28.44 14.50
C LEU A 1090 -35.47 -27.76 14.11
N GLY A 1091 -35.58 -26.46 14.39
CA GLY A 1091 -36.78 -25.67 14.12
C GLY A 1091 -37.92 -25.83 15.14
N VAL A 1092 -37.80 -26.73 16.13
CA VAL A 1092 -38.77 -26.89 17.22
C VAL A 1092 -38.23 -26.30 18.52
N GLY A 1093 -37.01 -26.68 18.91
CA GLY A 1093 -36.36 -26.16 20.12
C GLY A 1093 -35.66 -27.21 20.95
N THR A 1094 -35.44 -26.89 22.23
CA THR A 1094 -34.68 -27.68 23.20
C THR A 1094 -35.60 -28.16 24.32
N GLY A 1095 -35.38 -29.39 24.78
CA GLY A 1095 -36.12 -30.01 25.90
C GLY A 1095 -35.80 -29.39 27.26
N THR A 1096 -36.45 -29.86 28.31
CA THR A 1096 -36.20 -29.41 29.68
C THR A 1096 -35.26 -30.37 30.43
N LEU A 1097 -34.93 -30.06 31.69
CA LEU A 1097 -34.24 -30.95 32.62
C LEU A 1097 -35.21 -31.69 33.56
N ASP A 1098 -36.51 -31.61 33.30
CA ASP A 1098 -37.57 -32.07 34.19
C ASP A 1098 -37.63 -33.60 34.29
N ASN A 1099 -38.21 -34.07 35.39
CA ASN A 1099 -38.39 -35.49 35.65
C ASN A 1099 -39.24 -36.19 34.57
N ALA A 1100 -40.14 -35.45 33.92
CA ALA A 1100 -41.00 -35.98 32.87
C ALA A 1100 -40.23 -36.43 31.61
N THR A 1101 -38.97 -36.01 31.46
CA THR A 1101 -38.11 -36.41 30.33
C THR A 1101 -37.52 -37.81 30.50
N ALA A 1102 -37.71 -38.47 31.65
CA ALA A 1102 -37.07 -39.74 31.99
C ALA A 1102 -37.35 -40.86 30.98
N THR A 1103 -36.30 -41.55 30.54
CA THR A 1103 -36.36 -42.66 29.57
C THR A 1103 -35.64 -43.89 30.12
N THR A 1104 -36.31 -45.04 30.12
CA THR A 1104 -35.71 -46.32 30.55
C THR A 1104 -34.95 -47.00 29.42
N ILE A 1105 -33.69 -47.33 29.68
CA ILE A 1105 -32.73 -47.90 28.74
C ILE A 1105 -32.36 -49.31 29.21
N ASN A 1106 -32.41 -50.29 28.31
CA ASN A 1106 -31.92 -51.65 28.58
C ASN A 1106 -30.40 -51.70 28.36
N LEU A 1107 -29.66 -52.24 29.34
CA LEU A 1107 -28.19 -52.24 29.33
C LEU A 1107 -27.59 -53.43 28.57
N GLY A 1108 -28.39 -54.45 28.25
CA GLY A 1108 -27.91 -55.65 27.56
C GLY A 1108 -26.92 -56.50 28.37
N GLY A 1109 -26.82 -56.28 29.68
CA GLY A 1109 -25.89 -56.95 30.59
C GLY A 1109 -26.11 -56.55 32.04
N ASN A 1110 -25.29 -57.09 32.95
CA ASN A 1110 -25.31 -56.78 34.38
C ASN A 1110 -24.27 -55.71 34.69
N TYR A 1111 -24.70 -54.60 35.30
CA TYR A 1111 -23.83 -53.50 35.65
C TYR A 1111 -24.13 -52.97 37.05
N ARG A 1112 -23.19 -52.24 37.65
CA ARG A 1112 -23.37 -51.43 38.86
C ARG A 1112 -23.12 -49.99 38.50
N GLU A 1113 -24.06 -49.12 38.82
CA GLU A 1113 -23.87 -47.68 38.69
C GLU A 1113 -22.75 -47.22 39.64
N LEU A 1114 -21.78 -46.47 39.12
CA LEU A 1114 -20.80 -45.75 39.90
C LEU A 1114 -21.43 -44.43 40.33
N ASN A 1115 -21.55 -44.22 41.64
CA ASN A 1115 -22.03 -42.95 42.18
C ASN A 1115 -20.89 -41.94 42.25
N SER A 1116 -21.22 -40.65 42.31
CA SER A 1116 -20.22 -39.57 42.26
C SER A 1116 -19.24 -39.57 43.43
N ASP A 1117 -19.61 -40.18 44.55
CA ASP A 1117 -18.75 -40.42 45.72
C ASP A 1117 -17.77 -41.60 45.57
N GLY A 1118 -17.79 -42.28 44.42
CA GLY A 1118 -16.95 -43.44 44.11
C GLY A 1118 -17.50 -44.79 44.57
N THR A 1119 -18.69 -44.84 45.16
CA THR A 1119 -19.32 -46.10 45.58
C THR A 1119 -20.06 -46.79 44.44
N LEU A 1120 -20.23 -48.11 44.53
CA LEU A 1120 -20.99 -48.89 43.55
C LEU A 1120 -22.39 -49.22 44.03
N GLY A 1121 -23.38 -48.99 43.18
CA GLY A 1121 -24.77 -49.36 43.38
C GLY A 1121 -25.05 -50.88 43.27
N PRO A 1122 -26.34 -51.27 43.38
CA PRO A 1122 -26.77 -52.64 43.15
C PRO A 1122 -26.57 -53.06 41.69
N ILE A 1123 -26.65 -54.37 41.42
CA ILE A 1123 -26.63 -54.90 40.05
C ILE A 1123 -27.94 -54.52 39.36
N ILE A 1124 -27.84 -53.89 38.19
CA ILE A 1124 -28.94 -53.45 37.34
C ILE A 1124 -28.76 -53.97 35.90
N THR A 1125 -29.88 -54.17 35.21
CA THR A 1125 -29.95 -54.54 33.78
C THR A 1125 -30.64 -53.46 32.94
N SER A 1126 -31.18 -52.43 33.58
CA SER A 1126 -31.80 -51.26 32.96
C SER A 1126 -31.59 -50.03 33.85
N ILE A 1127 -31.51 -48.84 33.25
CA ILE A 1127 -31.40 -47.56 33.96
C ILE A 1127 -32.43 -46.56 33.38
N SER A 1128 -32.91 -45.62 34.19
CA SER A 1128 -33.78 -44.54 33.72
C SER A 1128 -33.03 -43.22 33.77
N LEU A 1129 -32.86 -42.55 32.63
CA LEU A 1129 -32.16 -41.26 32.53
C LEU A 1129 -33.11 -40.14 32.08
N ARG A 1130 -33.08 -39.02 32.78
CA ARG A 1130 -33.65 -37.71 32.40
C ARG A 1130 -32.70 -37.00 31.43
N ASN A 1131 -33.20 -35.97 30.75
CA ASN A 1131 -32.34 -35.06 29.99
C ASN A 1131 -31.29 -34.43 30.93
N GLY A 1132 -30.03 -34.34 30.52
CA GLY A 1132 -28.93 -33.87 31.38
C GLY A 1132 -28.55 -34.86 32.48
N GLU A 1133 -28.67 -36.17 32.24
CA GLU A 1133 -28.14 -37.21 33.14
C GLU A 1133 -27.15 -38.11 32.42
N GLY A 1134 -26.07 -38.44 33.13
CA GLY A 1134 -25.09 -39.44 32.72
C GLY A 1134 -24.98 -40.54 33.76
N ALA A 1135 -24.44 -41.68 33.33
CA ALA A 1135 -24.15 -42.81 34.20
C ALA A 1135 -22.88 -43.53 33.73
N VAL A 1136 -21.97 -43.79 34.68
CA VAL A 1136 -20.85 -44.71 34.49
C VAL A 1136 -21.24 -46.07 35.09
N LEU A 1137 -21.41 -47.07 34.23
CA LEU A 1137 -21.94 -48.39 34.60
C LEU A 1137 -20.81 -49.43 34.62
N MET A 1138 -20.30 -49.77 35.80
CA MET A 1138 -19.25 -50.76 35.98
C MET A 1138 -19.77 -52.16 35.73
N LYS A 1139 -19.03 -53.00 34.99
CA LYS A 1139 -19.42 -54.40 34.72
C LYS A 1139 -19.44 -55.19 36.03
N ALA A 1140 -20.52 -55.95 36.25
CA ALA A 1140 -20.82 -56.66 37.50
C ALA A 1140 -20.40 -58.12 37.50
#